data_AF-A0A813I8C0-F1
#
_entry.id   AF-A0A813I8C0-F1
#
_cell.length_a   1.000
_cell.length_b   1.000
_cell.length_c   1.000
_cell.angle_alpha   90.00
_cell.angle_beta   90.00
_cell.angle_gamma   90.00
#
_symmetry.space_group_name_H-M   'P 1'
#
loop_
_entity.id
_entity.type
_entity.pdbx_description
1 polymer ?
#
loop_
_entity_poly.entity_id
_entity_poly.type
_entity_poly.pdbx_seq_one_letter_code
_entity_poly.pdbx_strand_id
1 'polypeptide(L)'
;MQNTLTPHVDFPDYDCHWSGALAGSNGQQSWSDLRTGLSGSTTNFAPSVLSLAELALDQPDAAAVCSLGVLTACLALHLADRRLCDLTSFTLPLLPALGTSWPLLRLLAAIHRLWPQKSAEHSCERMFHPSLDWEEFFAPVHEYAMEDFEEDKQETLITEAMQEASGHAEGIVWKYASAAQYDGRTISSWTSDCMVGAMTSFVLRAASLVLAELDVYKMVEAALLNLETSVFNAISTEGLLSSRWPIFALLHKFACLRRRHDDLAFRPQEFQLLLAPPEGQQPPFDLDLLSPAAAGAARMLLVAAPGPVLVTFVSSARARYLGGYVRHASEGSGFIGRTLFLPQAKHILVECEAVEATCLPVISVFPEVAKYTLLALATRLGVDVLLADFEVYWARNPFAALPRHQGSDIDIFVAQEFYSNQTRPDVMFARATPRSQIAMANMATWLVRFPFSGEYPAIRYLLEPDRPGYVPSVSFLRADRDPSLGVLHLGTLDAENSFVTADGWFGQLDKVVAFKPQTMHWEVQPPSLEALYRGSRDEAHQVILAAQKAMSPKRPMQMFQHGELGSSDSRIPVASSEYILHVNFADGCCEQEQAKSSATAIQFGANESRALGGSALSPEFRARTAKLLSWRRDEAMTQGKTPSGKVGYYVWKPYIVLEMLKDPALPEGAILLWTDAGVHFIKPLRPLAERYLAESDVSATETPMMEASVTKRDAFILLDADYGSIIQTNQIATGIILARKTPLAIRFMEDWLQACEDWRIITEEQSVLGYPDYFSFRHHNDDQSAFSLLFKKYGFKPFSQFERDEVVVAARNIAKFLAASDAFALGKSVSQDDYISAANAAATKDGT
;
A
#
# COMPACT_ATOMS: atom_id res chain seq x y z
N MET A 1 -22.05 47.16 -7.93
CA MET A 1 -22.29 45.82 -7.37
C MET A 1 -21.25 44.90 -7.95
N GLN A 2 -20.25 44.55 -7.15
CA GLN A 2 -19.19 43.60 -7.47
C GLN A 2 -19.79 42.20 -7.35
N ASN A 3 -19.80 41.43 -8.44
CA ASN A 3 -19.90 39.97 -8.36
C ASN A 3 -18.47 39.44 -8.34
N THR A 4 -18.01 39.07 -7.15
CA THR A 4 -16.85 38.21 -6.94
C THR A 4 -17.19 36.82 -7.46
N LEU A 5 -16.83 36.55 -8.72
CA LEU A 5 -16.74 35.19 -9.25
C LEU A 5 -15.57 34.49 -8.56
N THR A 6 -15.86 33.66 -7.58
CA THR A 6 -14.97 32.57 -7.18
C THR A 6 -14.76 31.67 -8.41
N PRO A 7 -13.52 31.37 -8.83
CA PRO A 7 -13.31 30.46 -9.93
C PRO A 7 -13.62 29.04 -9.44
N HIS A 8 -14.78 28.49 -9.84
CA HIS A 8 -15.01 27.06 -9.78
C HIS A 8 -13.97 26.38 -10.67
N VAL A 9 -13.07 25.61 -10.06
CA VAL A 9 -12.09 24.79 -10.76
C VAL A 9 -12.76 23.44 -11.01
N ASP A 10 -13.03 23.10 -12.26
CA ASP A 10 -13.51 21.76 -12.63
C ASP A 10 -12.35 20.75 -12.56
N PHE A 11 -12.53 19.67 -11.78
CA PHE A 11 -11.55 18.60 -11.60
C PHE A 11 -12.00 17.34 -12.38
N PRO A 12 -11.12 16.69 -13.17
CA PRO A 12 -11.42 15.39 -13.76
C PRO A 12 -11.33 14.29 -12.69
N ASP A 13 -12.22 13.30 -12.76
CA ASP A 13 -12.62 12.47 -11.61
C ASP A 13 -11.96 11.08 -11.61
N TYR A 14 -10.63 11.00 -11.58
CA TYR A 14 -9.80 9.83 -11.95
C TYR A 14 -9.97 8.49 -11.16
N ASP A 15 -10.96 8.36 -10.27
CA ASP A 15 -11.17 7.15 -9.44
C ASP A 15 -11.75 5.95 -10.20
N CYS A 16 -12.48 6.22 -11.28
CA CYS A 16 -12.72 5.23 -12.32
C CYS A 16 -11.64 5.42 -13.35
N HIS A 17 -10.99 4.32 -13.78
CA HIS A 17 -9.77 4.29 -14.61
C HIS A 17 -9.80 5.19 -15.87
N TRP A 18 -10.94 5.83 -16.17
CA TRP A 18 -11.31 6.52 -17.38
C TRP A 18 -12.58 7.42 -17.20
N SER A 19 -12.76 8.12 -16.08
CA SER A 19 -13.91 9.04 -15.86
C SER A 19 -13.93 10.31 -16.74
N GLY A 20 -12.90 10.55 -17.55
CA GLY A 20 -12.89 11.64 -18.52
C GLY A 20 -13.88 11.39 -19.66
N ALA A 21 -14.34 12.47 -20.32
CA ALA A 21 -15.30 12.44 -21.43
C ALA A 21 -14.92 11.52 -22.62
N LEU A 22 -13.67 11.04 -22.66
CA LEU A 22 -13.12 10.20 -23.73
C LEU A 22 -13.30 8.69 -23.54
N ALA A 23 -13.75 8.21 -22.38
CA ALA A 23 -13.80 6.77 -22.16
C ALA A 23 -15.17 6.31 -21.65
N GLY A 24 -15.79 5.48 -22.49
CA GLY A 24 -17.16 5.02 -22.32
C GLY A 24 -18.20 5.89 -23.03
N SER A 25 -17.84 6.72 -24.01
CA SER A 25 -18.86 7.31 -24.88
C SER A 25 -19.50 6.19 -25.72
N ASN A 26 -20.66 5.68 -25.28
CA ASN A 26 -21.50 4.85 -26.13
C ASN A 26 -22.25 5.77 -27.12
N GLY A 27 -21.47 6.46 -27.96
CA GLY A 27 -21.95 7.37 -28.98
C GLY A 27 -22.36 8.77 -28.51
N GLN A 28 -22.86 9.01 -27.27
CA GLN A 28 -23.29 10.35 -26.82
C GLN A 28 -23.29 10.62 -25.28
N GLN A 29 -23.01 9.66 -24.40
CA GLN A 29 -23.15 9.81 -22.93
C GLN A 29 -21.93 9.28 -22.17
N SER A 30 -21.59 9.88 -21.02
CA SER A 30 -20.38 9.67 -20.22
C SER A 30 -20.69 9.35 -18.75
N TRP A 31 -19.71 8.79 -18.02
CA TRP A 31 -19.80 8.60 -16.56
C TRP A 31 -20.03 9.91 -15.77
N SER A 32 -19.61 11.05 -16.34
CA SER A 32 -19.90 12.38 -15.80
C SER A 32 -21.40 12.70 -15.83
N ASP A 33 -22.17 12.15 -16.79
CA ASP A 33 -23.61 12.36 -16.87
C ASP A 33 -24.35 11.59 -15.77
N LEU A 34 -23.91 10.36 -15.45
CA LEU A 34 -24.38 9.61 -14.28
C LEU A 34 -24.14 10.41 -13.00
N ARG A 35 -22.92 10.91 -12.78
CA ARG A 35 -22.58 11.75 -11.61
C ARG A 35 -23.49 12.98 -11.50
N THR A 36 -23.64 13.73 -12.58
CA THR A 36 -24.45 14.95 -12.62
C THR A 36 -25.93 14.67 -12.34
N GLY A 37 -26.46 13.56 -12.85
CA GLY A 37 -27.82 13.11 -12.55
C GLY A 37 -28.03 12.74 -11.08
N LEU A 38 -27.00 12.25 -10.39
CA LEU A 38 -27.04 11.84 -8.98
C LEU A 38 -26.94 13.02 -8.00
N SER A 39 -26.23 14.09 -8.37
CA SER A 39 -26.05 15.29 -7.52
C SER A 39 -27.36 15.98 -7.13
N GLY A 40 -28.44 15.74 -7.89
CA GLY A 40 -29.77 16.29 -7.65
C GLY A 40 -30.50 15.76 -6.41
N SER A 41 -29.91 14.81 -5.67
CA SER A 41 -30.51 14.21 -4.46
C SER A 41 -31.84 13.47 -4.72
N THR A 42 -32.12 13.08 -5.97
CA THR A 42 -33.38 12.41 -6.35
C THR A 42 -33.17 10.91 -6.50
N THR A 43 -34.08 10.10 -5.96
CA THR A 43 -34.15 8.65 -6.22
C THR A 43 -34.71 8.30 -7.61
N ASN A 44 -35.07 9.32 -8.41
CA ASN A 44 -35.58 9.15 -9.76
C ASN A 44 -34.45 9.37 -10.77
N PHE A 45 -34.03 8.31 -11.45
CA PHE A 45 -32.95 8.36 -12.44
C PHE A 45 -33.49 8.54 -13.86
N ALA A 46 -32.81 9.36 -14.66
CA ALA A 46 -33.14 9.46 -16.08
C ALA A 46 -32.90 8.12 -16.79
N PRO A 47 -33.66 7.77 -17.85
CA PRO A 47 -33.47 6.49 -18.56
C PRO A 47 -32.04 6.27 -19.08
N SER A 48 -31.37 7.33 -19.50
CA SER A 48 -29.95 7.33 -19.90
C SER A 48 -29.00 6.87 -18.78
N VAL A 49 -29.27 7.35 -17.56
CA VAL A 49 -28.50 7.03 -16.35
C VAL A 49 -28.65 5.55 -16.00
N LEU A 50 -29.87 5.00 -16.14
CA LEU A 50 -30.14 3.58 -15.89
C LEU A 50 -29.49 2.68 -16.96
N SER A 51 -29.53 3.07 -18.23
CA SER A 51 -28.85 2.31 -19.30
C SER A 51 -27.34 2.26 -19.13
N LEU A 52 -26.72 3.34 -18.65
CA LEU A 52 -25.30 3.33 -18.32
C LEU A 52 -24.99 2.45 -17.10
N ALA A 53 -25.87 2.44 -16.10
CA ALA A 53 -25.75 1.57 -14.94
C ALA A 53 -25.87 0.08 -15.28
N GLU A 54 -26.76 -0.31 -16.21
CA GLU A 54 -26.87 -1.70 -16.71
C GLU A 54 -25.57 -2.15 -17.39
N LEU A 55 -25.00 -1.28 -18.24
CA LEU A 55 -23.72 -1.54 -18.89
C LEU A 55 -22.57 -1.72 -17.89
N ALA A 56 -22.59 -0.97 -16.78
CA ALA A 56 -21.61 -1.08 -15.70
C ALA A 56 -21.55 -2.48 -15.08
N LEU A 57 -22.72 -3.11 -14.90
CA LEU A 57 -22.87 -4.42 -14.28
C LEU A 57 -22.65 -5.58 -15.25
N ASP A 58 -22.92 -5.38 -16.54
CA ASP A 58 -22.68 -6.40 -17.58
C ASP A 58 -21.18 -6.58 -17.89
N GLN A 59 -20.35 -5.57 -17.60
CA GLN A 59 -18.91 -5.59 -17.86
C GLN A 59 -18.10 -5.11 -16.63
N PRO A 60 -18.21 -5.78 -15.46
CA PRO A 60 -17.56 -5.33 -14.23
C PRO A 60 -16.03 -5.40 -14.33
N ASP A 61 -15.50 -6.30 -15.15
CA ASP A 61 -14.06 -6.49 -15.40
C ASP A 61 -13.53 -5.65 -16.57
N ALA A 62 -14.39 -4.91 -17.28
CA ALA A 62 -13.90 -3.97 -18.26
C ALA A 62 -13.12 -2.87 -17.53
N ALA A 63 -11.92 -2.56 -18.02
CA ALA A 63 -11.00 -1.55 -17.46
C ALA A 63 -11.60 -0.12 -17.32
N ALA A 64 -12.89 0.08 -17.60
CA ALA A 64 -13.60 1.34 -17.59
C ALA A 64 -14.49 1.58 -16.35
N VAL A 65 -14.75 0.59 -15.48
CA VAL A 65 -15.69 0.72 -14.34
C VAL A 65 -14.98 0.46 -13.01
N CYS A 66 -14.88 1.48 -12.13
CA CYS A 66 -14.34 1.30 -10.77
C CYS A 66 -15.37 0.73 -9.80
N SER A 67 -14.91 0.18 -8.68
CA SER A 67 -15.75 -0.36 -7.60
C SER A 67 -16.80 0.63 -7.08
N LEU A 68 -16.46 1.92 -6.95
CA LEU A 68 -17.41 2.99 -6.61
C LEU A 68 -18.48 3.18 -7.69
N GLY A 69 -18.09 3.14 -8.96
CA GLY A 69 -19.00 3.21 -10.11
C GLY A 69 -19.93 2.00 -10.18
N VAL A 70 -19.41 0.78 -9.98
CA VAL A 70 -20.20 -0.47 -9.90
C VAL A 70 -21.21 -0.40 -8.76
N LEU A 71 -20.79 0.00 -7.56
CA LEU A 71 -21.68 0.15 -6.40
C LEU A 71 -22.77 1.20 -6.66
N THR A 72 -22.40 2.34 -7.26
CA THR A 72 -23.35 3.40 -7.61
C THR A 72 -24.35 2.95 -8.67
N ALA A 73 -23.89 2.24 -9.71
CA ALA A 73 -24.75 1.66 -10.74
C ALA A 73 -25.72 0.63 -10.16
N CYS A 74 -25.21 -0.25 -9.30
CA CYS A 74 -26.01 -1.22 -8.55
C CYS A 74 -27.12 -0.54 -7.74
N LEU A 75 -26.79 0.52 -6.99
CA LEU A 75 -27.76 1.30 -6.21
C LEU A 75 -28.83 1.95 -7.11
N ALA A 76 -28.42 2.56 -8.22
CA ALA A 76 -29.34 3.23 -9.15
C ALA A 76 -30.35 2.24 -9.74
N LEU A 77 -29.90 1.04 -10.14
CA LEU A 77 -30.78 -0.01 -10.68
C LEU A 77 -31.69 -0.61 -9.63
N HIS A 78 -31.16 -0.85 -8.42
CA HIS A 78 -31.94 -1.35 -7.29
C HIS A 78 -33.10 -0.41 -6.95
N LEU A 79 -32.82 0.90 -6.83
CA LEU A 79 -33.83 1.93 -6.57
C LEU A 79 -34.85 2.09 -7.70
N ALA A 80 -34.46 1.76 -8.94
CA ALA A 80 -35.35 1.75 -10.10
C ALA A 80 -36.16 0.45 -10.25
N ASP A 81 -36.14 -0.43 -9.23
CA ASP A 81 -36.77 -1.76 -9.22
C ASP A 81 -36.34 -2.65 -10.40
N ARG A 82 -35.12 -2.44 -10.90
CA ARG A 82 -34.49 -3.34 -11.86
C ARG A 82 -33.70 -4.36 -11.07
N ARG A 83 -34.22 -5.59 -10.96
CA ARG A 83 -33.64 -6.73 -10.22
C ARG A 83 -32.36 -7.29 -10.87
N LEU A 84 -31.43 -6.41 -11.21
CA LEU A 84 -30.16 -6.71 -11.85
C LEU A 84 -28.99 -6.63 -10.85
N CYS A 85 -29.24 -6.20 -9.61
CA CYS A 85 -28.20 -6.12 -8.59
C CYS A 85 -28.69 -6.51 -7.18
N ASP A 86 -27.83 -7.22 -6.45
CA ASP A 86 -28.02 -7.62 -5.05
C ASP A 86 -27.10 -6.78 -4.15
N LEU A 87 -27.66 -5.90 -3.32
CA LEU A 87 -26.89 -5.03 -2.42
C LEU A 87 -26.29 -5.78 -1.22
N THR A 88 -26.73 -7.02 -0.95
CA THR A 88 -26.20 -7.82 0.16
C THR A 88 -24.75 -8.28 -0.09
N SER A 89 -24.33 -8.38 -1.35
CA SER A 89 -22.99 -8.81 -1.74
C SER A 89 -21.97 -7.67 -1.85
N PHE A 90 -22.38 -6.41 -1.64
CA PHE A 90 -21.48 -5.26 -1.78
C PHE A 90 -21.09 -4.64 -0.43
N THR A 91 -19.79 -4.48 -0.23
CA THR A 91 -19.19 -3.67 0.84
C THR A 91 -18.88 -2.27 0.33
N LEU A 92 -19.08 -1.25 1.16
CA LEU A 92 -18.65 0.11 0.83
C LEU A 92 -17.12 0.20 0.94
N PRO A 93 -16.39 0.51 -0.14
CA PRO A 93 -14.98 0.84 -0.02
C PRO A 93 -14.87 2.21 0.68
N LEU A 94 -14.58 2.21 1.98
CA LEU A 94 -14.69 3.39 2.85
C LEU A 94 -13.71 4.48 2.42
N LEU A 95 -12.42 4.16 2.33
CA LEU A 95 -11.42 5.18 2.04
C LEU A 95 -11.58 5.76 0.63
N PRO A 96 -11.90 4.97 -0.42
CA PRO A 96 -12.27 5.51 -1.73
C PRO A 96 -13.51 6.41 -1.64
N ALA A 97 -14.56 6.01 -0.90
CA ALA A 97 -15.78 6.80 -0.76
C ALA A 97 -15.58 8.12 -0.02
N LEU A 98 -14.65 8.19 0.93
CA LEU A 98 -14.26 9.43 1.62
C LEU A 98 -13.36 10.33 0.75
N GLY A 99 -12.53 9.72 -0.10
CA GLY A 99 -11.55 10.42 -0.92
C GLY A 99 -12.08 10.99 -2.24
N THR A 100 -13.27 10.57 -2.65
CA THR A 100 -13.77 10.80 -4.00
C THR A 100 -14.62 12.07 -4.13
N SER A 101 -14.75 12.59 -5.35
CA SER A 101 -15.73 13.66 -5.66
C SER A 101 -17.11 13.12 -6.02
N TRP A 102 -17.26 11.79 -6.12
CA TRP A 102 -18.54 11.15 -6.37
C TRP A 102 -19.51 11.44 -5.21
N PRO A 103 -20.77 11.85 -5.50
CA PRO A 103 -21.76 12.16 -4.47
C PRO A 103 -22.33 10.91 -3.79
N LEU A 104 -21.59 9.79 -3.78
CA LEU A 104 -22.04 8.49 -3.30
C LEU A 104 -22.45 8.52 -1.83
N LEU A 105 -21.62 9.10 -0.94
CA LEU A 105 -21.96 9.20 0.49
C LEU A 105 -23.19 10.07 0.72
N ARG A 106 -23.32 11.17 -0.03
CA ARG A 106 -24.50 12.05 -0.01
C ARG A 106 -25.76 11.32 -0.48
N LEU A 107 -25.65 10.58 -1.58
CA LEU A 107 -26.72 9.76 -2.12
C LEU A 107 -27.12 8.66 -1.13
N LEU A 108 -26.15 7.94 -0.57
CA LEU A 108 -26.39 6.92 0.45
C LEU A 108 -27.06 7.51 1.69
N ALA A 109 -26.67 8.71 2.12
CA ALA A 109 -27.35 9.41 3.21
C ALA A 109 -28.82 9.75 2.87
N ALA A 110 -29.10 10.17 1.63
CA ALA A 110 -30.46 10.44 1.16
C ALA A 110 -31.30 9.16 1.08
N ILE A 111 -30.74 8.08 0.53
CA ILE A 111 -31.37 6.76 0.47
C ILE A 111 -31.65 6.26 1.88
N HIS A 112 -30.67 6.36 2.77
CA HIS A 112 -30.75 5.90 4.15
C HIS A 112 -31.94 6.49 4.91
N ARG A 113 -32.23 7.78 4.72
CA ARG A 113 -33.40 8.47 5.29
C ARG A 113 -34.73 7.88 4.83
N LEU A 114 -34.78 7.34 3.61
CA LEU A 114 -35.97 6.75 3.00
C LEU A 114 -36.01 5.22 3.14
N TRP A 115 -34.88 4.62 3.52
CA TRP A 115 -34.72 3.17 3.59
C TRP A 115 -35.55 2.59 4.73
N PRO A 116 -36.30 1.49 4.51
CA PRO A 116 -37.05 0.84 5.57
C PRO A 116 -36.11 0.37 6.68
N GLN A 117 -36.15 1.06 7.82
CA GLN A 117 -35.38 0.72 9.00
C GLN A 117 -35.96 -0.55 9.61
N LYS A 118 -35.33 -1.70 9.36
CA LYS A 118 -35.58 -2.93 10.11
C LYS A 118 -34.78 -2.84 11.41
N SER A 119 -35.16 -3.54 12.47
CA SER A 119 -34.27 -3.70 13.63
C SER A 119 -33.04 -4.48 13.15
N ALA A 120 -32.02 -3.79 12.65
CA ALA A 120 -30.78 -4.43 12.26
C ALA A 120 -30.21 -5.12 13.50
N GLU A 121 -29.71 -6.36 13.34
CA GLU A 121 -29.09 -7.14 14.43
C GLU A 121 -27.92 -6.40 15.12
N HIS A 122 -27.50 -5.24 14.59
CA HIS A 122 -26.34 -4.47 15.02
C HIS A 122 -26.62 -2.98 15.35
N SER A 123 -27.88 -2.51 15.38
CA SER A 123 -28.11 -1.07 15.58
C SER A 123 -28.06 -0.63 17.04
N CYS A 124 -28.23 -1.51 18.03
CA CYS A 124 -27.97 -1.27 19.46
C CYS A 124 -28.53 0.01 20.13
N GLU A 125 -29.37 0.80 19.46
CA GLU A 125 -29.78 2.17 19.86
C GLU A 125 -30.44 2.26 21.24
N ARG A 126 -30.89 1.12 21.77
CA ARG A 126 -31.55 0.98 23.09
C ARG A 126 -30.84 -0.02 23.99
N MET A 127 -29.59 -0.35 23.66
CA MET A 127 -28.78 -1.28 24.42
C MET A 127 -28.21 -0.54 25.63
N PHE A 128 -28.30 -1.16 26.80
CA PHE A 128 -27.60 -0.67 27.97
C PHE A 128 -26.14 -1.13 27.92
N HIS A 129 -25.20 -0.18 28.00
CA HIS A 129 -23.78 -0.47 28.15
C HIS A 129 -23.30 0.10 29.50
N PRO A 130 -22.52 -0.65 30.32
CA PRO A 130 -22.23 -0.30 31.72
C PRO A 130 -21.36 0.97 31.91
N SER A 131 -21.00 1.60 30.82
CA SER A 131 -20.00 2.65 30.73
C SER A 131 -20.41 3.79 29.80
N LEU A 132 -21.57 3.64 29.14
CA LEU A 132 -22.12 4.56 28.16
C LEU A 132 -23.60 4.20 27.94
N ASP A 133 -24.48 5.19 27.90
CA ASP A 133 -25.83 4.97 27.40
C ASP A 133 -25.87 5.22 25.87
N TRP A 134 -26.19 4.18 25.09
CA TRP A 134 -26.30 4.29 23.63
C TRP A 134 -27.49 5.14 23.19
N GLU A 135 -28.55 5.22 24.01
CA GLU A 135 -29.73 6.05 23.76
C GLU A 135 -29.38 7.54 23.93
N GLU A 136 -28.65 7.87 25.00
CA GLU A 136 -28.16 9.25 25.23
C GLU A 136 -27.18 9.69 24.15
N PHE A 137 -26.32 8.78 23.64
CA PHE A 137 -25.40 9.09 22.56
C PHE A 137 -26.12 9.27 21.21
N PHE A 138 -27.18 8.49 20.93
CA PHE A 138 -27.84 8.51 19.63
C PHE A 138 -28.47 9.86 19.26
N ALA A 139 -29.10 10.55 20.23
CA ALA A 139 -29.80 11.80 19.98
C ALA A 139 -28.91 12.94 19.43
N PRO A 140 -27.80 13.35 20.09
CA PRO A 140 -26.93 14.43 19.59
C PRO A 140 -26.24 14.05 18.27
N VAL A 141 -25.97 12.76 18.06
CA VAL A 141 -25.43 12.24 16.80
C VAL A 141 -26.40 12.42 15.64
N HIS A 142 -27.68 12.10 15.88
CA HIS A 142 -28.73 12.26 14.88
C HIS A 142 -28.98 13.73 14.58
N GLU A 143 -28.95 14.59 15.59
CA GLU A 143 -29.05 16.04 15.42
C GLU A 143 -27.94 16.58 14.51
N TYR A 144 -26.68 16.32 14.84
CA TYR A 144 -25.54 16.75 14.00
C TYR A 144 -25.61 16.22 12.56
N ALA A 145 -26.06 14.98 12.37
CA ALA A 145 -26.21 14.39 11.05
C ALA A 145 -27.35 14.99 10.20
N MET A 146 -28.34 15.60 10.85
CA MET A 146 -29.51 16.20 10.20
C MET A 146 -29.39 17.72 10.01
N GLU A 147 -28.42 18.38 10.66
CA GLU A 147 -28.07 19.78 10.39
C GLU A 147 -27.79 20.01 8.90
N ASP A 148 -28.40 21.05 8.33
CA ASP A 148 -28.26 21.41 6.91
C ASP A 148 -26.79 21.64 6.55
N PHE A 149 -26.32 20.80 5.63
CA PHE A 149 -24.93 20.79 5.16
C PHE A 149 -24.80 21.64 3.89
N GLU A 150 -24.25 22.85 4.02
CA GLU A 150 -23.90 23.65 2.85
C GLU A 150 -22.48 23.30 2.39
N GLU A 151 -22.34 22.53 1.30
CA GLU A 151 -21.05 22.10 0.72
C GLU A 151 -20.06 23.27 0.48
N ASP A 152 -20.57 24.48 0.23
CA ASP A 152 -19.77 25.70 0.00
C ASP A 152 -19.37 26.43 1.30
N LYS A 153 -20.09 26.21 2.41
CA LYS A 153 -19.68 26.67 3.74
C LYS A 153 -18.77 25.60 4.33
N GLN A 154 -17.52 25.59 3.89
CA GLN A 154 -16.41 24.83 4.47
C GLN A 154 -16.59 24.72 6.00
N GLU A 155 -17.13 23.59 6.49
CA GLU A 155 -17.42 23.39 7.91
C GLU A 155 -16.08 23.35 8.65
N THR A 156 -15.69 24.53 9.13
CA THR A 156 -14.45 24.85 9.83
C THR A 156 -14.72 25.14 11.30
N LEU A 157 -15.94 24.87 11.74
CA LEU A 157 -16.46 25.21 13.06
C LEU A 157 -17.13 23.99 13.67
N ILE A 158 -16.79 23.73 14.93
CA ILE A 158 -17.45 22.74 15.77
C ILE A 158 -18.84 23.29 16.15
N THR A 159 -19.91 22.57 15.83
CA THR A 159 -21.28 22.92 16.27
C THR A 159 -21.54 22.42 17.70
N GLU A 160 -22.57 22.97 18.37
CA GLU A 160 -22.94 22.52 19.72
C GLU A 160 -23.31 21.03 19.73
N ALA A 161 -24.10 20.57 18.73
CA ALA A 161 -24.46 19.17 18.57
C ALA A 161 -23.23 18.27 18.33
N MET A 162 -22.27 18.74 17.52
CA MET A 162 -21.02 18.02 17.31
C MET A 162 -20.19 17.93 18.59
N GLN A 163 -20.11 19.01 19.38
CA GLN A 163 -19.36 19.05 20.63
C GLN A 163 -19.95 18.08 21.66
N GLU A 164 -21.28 18.06 21.79
CA GLU A 164 -22.01 17.14 22.66
C GLU A 164 -21.78 15.68 22.22
N ALA A 165 -22.03 15.37 20.94
CA ALA A 165 -21.80 14.03 20.38
C ALA A 165 -20.35 13.57 20.55
N SER A 166 -19.38 14.46 20.34
CA SER A 166 -17.95 14.17 20.50
C SER A 166 -17.58 13.88 21.95
N GLY A 167 -18.19 14.57 22.92
CA GLY A 167 -17.97 14.33 24.35
C GLY A 167 -18.37 12.92 24.78
N HIS A 168 -19.48 12.40 24.26
CA HIS A 168 -19.87 11.00 24.46
C HIS A 168 -18.93 10.03 23.73
N ALA A 169 -18.51 10.37 22.50
CA ALA A 169 -17.66 9.52 21.68
C ALA A 169 -16.27 9.25 22.30
N GLU A 170 -15.70 10.21 23.03
CA GLU A 170 -14.41 10.01 23.73
C GLU A 170 -14.44 8.77 24.63
N GLY A 171 -15.52 8.57 25.38
CA GLY A 171 -15.65 7.43 26.28
C GLY A 171 -15.71 6.08 25.58
N ILE A 172 -16.21 6.02 24.34
CA ILE A 172 -16.49 4.79 23.59
C ILE A 172 -15.22 4.27 22.91
N VAL A 173 -14.49 5.16 22.22
CA VAL A 173 -13.29 4.82 21.44
C VAL A 173 -12.23 4.12 22.29
N TRP A 174 -11.98 4.61 23.50
CA TRP A 174 -10.98 4.01 24.40
C TRP A 174 -11.44 2.70 25.06
N LYS A 175 -12.75 2.43 25.04
CA LYS A 175 -13.36 1.25 25.67
C LYS A 175 -13.47 0.05 24.71
N TYR A 176 -13.44 0.30 23.39
CA TYR A 176 -13.48 -0.74 22.35
C TYR A 176 -12.40 -1.84 22.53
N ALA A 177 -11.20 -1.47 22.98
CA ALA A 177 -10.10 -2.41 23.23
C ALA A 177 -9.90 -2.77 24.72
N SER A 178 -10.84 -2.39 25.59
CA SER A 178 -10.67 -2.55 27.05
C SER A 178 -10.94 -3.99 27.50
N ALA A 179 -9.97 -4.56 28.23
CA ALA A 179 -10.09 -5.84 28.90
C ALA A 179 -10.83 -5.75 30.27
N ALA A 180 -11.24 -4.54 30.69
CA ALA A 180 -12.03 -4.37 31.91
C ALA A 180 -13.33 -5.19 31.82
N GLN A 181 -13.78 -5.75 32.94
CA GLN A 181 -14.96 -6.61 32.96
C GLN A 181 -16.11 -5.97 33.74
N TYR A 182 -17.32 -6.16 33.22
CA TYR A 182 -18.57 -5.86 33.90
C TYR A 182 -19.56 -6.99 33.64
N ASP A 183 -20.12 -7.54 34.71
CA ASP A 183 -21.05 -8.68 34.69
C ASP A 183 -20.52 -9.89 33.88
N GLY A 184 -19.27 -10.28 34.12
CA GLY A 184 -18.65 -11.45 33.50
C GLY A 184 -18.27 -11.30 32.01
N ARG A 185 -18.52 -10.13 31.39
CA ARG A 185 -18.13 -9.81 30.00
C ARG A 185 -17.10 -8.68 29.98
N THR A 186 -16.21 -8.67 28.99
CA THR A 186 -15.28 -7.54 28.79
C THR A 186 -16.02 -6.35 28.20
N ILE A 187 -15.57 -5.13 28.53
CA ILE A 187 -16.08 -3.89 27.94
C ILE A 187 -15.91 -3.90 26.41
N SER A 188 -14.82 -4.48 25.90
CA SER A 188 -14.64 -4.72 24.45
C SER A 188 -15.75 -5.58 23.84
N SER A 189 -16.17 -6.65 24.53
CA SER A 189 -17.26 -7.53 24.07
C SER A 189 -18.61 -6.80 24.06
N TRP A 190 -18.87 -5.95 25.06
CA TRP A 190 -20.06 -5.11 25.06
C TRP A 190 -20.06 -4.09 23.91
N THR A 191 -18.89 -3.56 23.57
CA THR A 191 -18.77 -2.59 22.46
C THR A 191 -18.89 -3.28 21.10
N SER A 192 -18.41 -4.52 20.96
CA SER A 192 -18.54 -5.30 19.72
C SER A 192 -19.99 -5.68 19.38
N ASP A 193 -20.88 -5.76 20.37
CA ASP A 193 -22.31 -5.99 20.14
C ASP A 193 -22.96 -4.80 19.40
N CYS A 194 -22.36 -3.61 19.46
CA CYS A 194 -22.80 -2.42 18.75
C CYS A 194 -21.77 -1.93 17.74
N MET A 195 -21.54 -2.74 16.72
CA MET A 195 -20.51 -2.44 15.74
C MET A 195 -20.78 -1.12 14.99
N VAL A 196 -22.03 -0.83 14.57
CA VAL A 196 -22.35 0.41 13.85
C VAL A 196 -22.26 1.66 14.75
N GLY A 197 -22.73 1.59 16.00
CA GLY A 197 -22.62 2.71 16.94
C GLY A 197 -21.16 3.00 17.33
N ALA A 198 -20.34 1.95 17.49
CA ALA A 198 -18.90 2.11 17.67
C ALA A 198 -18.25 2.82 16.47
N MET A 199 -18.60 2.46 15.23
CA MET A 199 -18.12 3.16 14.04
C MET A 199 -18.51 4.64 14.04
N THR A 200 -19.77 4.94 14.34
CA THR A 200 -20.27 6.31 14.41
C THR A 200 -19.47 7.14 15.41
N SER A 201 -19.14 6.55 16.56
CA SER A 201 -18.26 7.18 17.55
C SER A 201 -16.86 7.45 17.00
N PHE A 202 -16.25 6.50 16.30
CA PHE A 202 -14.95 6.71 15.67
C PHE A 202 -14.96 7.84 14.64
N VAL A 203 -15.97 7.91 13.76
CA VAL A 203 -16.10 8.96 12.74
C VAL A 203 -16.26 10.34 13.38
N LEU A 204 -17.11 10.46 14.40
CA LEU A 204 -17.30 11.72 15.13
C LEU A 204 -16.04 12.15 15.86
N ARG A 205 -15.35 11.21 16.51
CA ARG A 205 -14.07 11.51 17.16
C ARG A 205 -13.06 11.97 16.13
N ALA A 206 -12.93 11.27 15.00
CA ALA A 206 -12.05 11.66 13.91
C ALA A 206 -12.36 13.07 13.39
N ALA A 207 -13.65 13.38 13.17
CA ALA A 207 -14.09 14.72 12.76
C ALA A 207 -13.68 15.80 13.77
N SER A 208 -13.93 15.55 15.07
CA SER A 208 -13.56 16.49 16.15
C SER A 208 -12.06 16.74 16.22
N LEU A 209 -11.28 15.68 16.00
CA LEU A 209 -9.83 15.70 16.02
C LEU A 209 -9.25 16.49 14.83
N VAL A 210 -9.83 16.31 13.64
CA VAL A 210 -9.47 17.10 12.45
C VAL A 210 -9.79 18.58 12.64
N LEU A 211 -10.93 18.90 13.27
CA LEU A 211 -11.36 20.29 13.50
C LEU A 211 -10.67 20.97 14.69
N ALA A 212 -10.16 20.21 15.67
CA ALA A 212 -9.52 20.75 16.88
C ALA A 212 -8.06 21.21 16.70
N GLU A 213 -7.55 21.29 15.46
CA GLU A 213 -6.17 21.72 15.14
C GLU A 213 -5.06 20.87 15.82
N LEU A 214 -5.37 19.64 16.24
CA LEU A 214 -4.41 18.73 16.87
C LEU A 214 -3.69 17.87 15.81
N ASP A 215 -2.40 17.55 16.03
CA ASP A 215 -1.63 16.60 15.21
C ASP A 215 -2.00 15.14 15.56
N VAL A 216 -3.21 14.77 15.21
CA VAL A 216 -3.82 13.45 15.47
C VAL A 216 -4.16 12.72 14.17
N TYR A 217 -3.61 13.21 13.07
CA TYR A 217 -3.79 12.70 11.72
C TYR A 217 -3.48 11.19 11.63
N LYS A 218 -2.31 10.77 12.15
CA LYS A 218 -1.92 9.35 12.16
C LYS A 218 -2.88 8.48 12.97
N MET A 219 -3.52 9.06 13.99
CA MET A 219 -4.53 8.37 14.79
C MET A 219 -5.84 8.24 14.00
N VAL A 220 -6.24 9.29 13.28
CA VAL A 220 -7.43 9.28 12.42
C VAL A 220 -7.26 8.30 11.25
N GLU A 221 -6.11 8.33 10.57
CA GLU A 221 -5.78 7.40 9.49
C GLU A 221 -5.79 5.95 9.98
N ALA A 222 -5.10 5.65 11.08
CA ALA A 222 -5.09 4.31 11.66
C ALA A 222 -6.51 3.88 12.08
N ALA A 223 -7.33 4.79 12.62
CA ALA A 223 -8.71 4.50 12.95
C ALA A 223 -9.56 4.20 11.71
N LEU A 224 -9.43 4.98 10.63
CA LEU A 224 -10.15 4.75 9.37
C LEU A 224 -9.74 3.43 8.70
N LEU A 225 -8.44 3.10 8.68
CA LEU A 225 -7.95 1.82 8.19
C LEU A 225 -8.49 0.64 9.02
N ASN A 226 -8.55 0.80 10.34
CA ASN A 226 -9.17 -0.19 11.22
C ASN A 226 -10.67 -0.34 10.97
N LEU A 227 -11.39 0.77 10.75
CA LEU A 227 -12.82 0.75 10.42
C LEU A 227 -13.09 0.04 9.10
N GLU A 228 -12.30 0.32 8.07
CA GLU A 228 -12.43 -0.32 6.76
C GLU A 228 -12.21 -1.84 6.88
N THR A 229 -11.12 -2.24 7.54
CA THR A 229 -10.72 -3.65 7.67
C THR A 229 -11.62 -4.46 8.61
N SER A 230 -12.05 -3.88 9.74
CA SER A 230 -12.76 -4.59 10.81
C SER A 230 -14.27 -4.51 10.68
N VAL A 231 -14.81 -3.52 9.95
CA VAL A 231 -16.25 -3.25 9.96
C VAL A 231 -16.87 -3.11 8.57
N PHE A 232 -16.35 -2.25 7.70
CA PHE A 232 -16.95 -2.10 6.35
C PHE A 232 -16.79 -3.33 5.48
N ASN A 233 -15.78 -4.17 5.75
CA ASN A 233 -15.65 -5.49 5.15
C ASN A 233 -16.55 -6.55 5.79
N ALA A 234 -17.12 -6.29 6.98
CA ALA A 234 -17.92 -7.24 7.75
C ALA A 234 -19.44 -6.99 7.65
N ILE A 235 -19.86 -5.77 7.32
CA ILE A 235 -21.28 -5.39 7.17
C ILE A 235 -21.54 -5.00 5.71
N SER A 236 -22.56 -5.59 5.09
CA SER A 236 -23.00 -5.20 3.75
C SER A 236 -23.56 -3.78 3.72
N THR A 237 -23.57 -3.16 2.54
CA THR A 237 -24.15 -1.83 2.34
C THR A 237 -25.62 -1.77 2.75
N GLU A 238 -26.40 -2.82 2.47
CA GLU A 238 -27.79 -2.94 2.93
C GLU A 238 -27.90 -3.01 4.46
N GLY A 239 -26.99 -3.73 5.13
CA GLY A 239 -26.94 -3.80 6.59
C GLY A 239 -26.73 -2.42 7.22
N LEU A 240 -25.86 -1.59 6.62
CA LEU A 240 -25.65 -0.21 7.03
C LEU A 240 -26.88 0.67 6.77
N LEU A 241 -27.52 0.54 5.60
CA LEU A 241 -28.76 1.27 5.26
C LEU A 241 -29.94 0.91 6.18
N SER A 242 -29.93 -0.30 6.74
CA SER A 242 -30.96 -0.77 7.67
C SER A 242 -30.73 -0.37 9.13
N SER A 243 -29.59 0.24 9.46
CA SER A 243 -29.26 0.75 10.80
C SER A 243 -29.85 2.14 11.00
N ARG A 244 -30.37 2.50 12.19
CA ARG A 244 -30.86 3.89 12.40
C ARG A 244 -29.73 4.88 12.72
N TRP A 245 -28.50 4.41 12.96
CA TRP A 245 -27.33 5.27 13.07
C TRP A 245 -27.07 5.99 11.74
N PRO A 246 -26.98 7.33 11.71
CA PRO A 246 -26.89 8.12 10.48
C PRO A 246 -25.48 8.12 9.88
N ILE A 247 -24.85 6.95 9.78
CA ILE A 247 -23.43 6.77 9.45
C ILE A 247 -23.07 7.38 8.10
N PHE A 248 -23.90 7.24 7.06
CA PHE A 248 -23.61 7.80 5.75
C PHE A 248 -23.64 9.33 5.73
N ALA A 249 -24.57 9.95 6.47
CA ALA A 249 -24.63 11.40 6.62
C ALA A 249 -23.38 11.92 7.34
N LEU A 250 -22.95 11.23 8.40
CA LEU A 250 -21.73 11.56 9.13
C LEU A 250 -20.46 11.39 8.29
N LEU A 251 -20.36 10.29 7.53
CA LEU A 251 -19.25 10.05 6.61
C LEU A 251 -19.21 11.10 5.49
N HIS A 252 -20.37 11.51 4.97
CA HIS A 252 -20.44 12.59 3.99
C HIS A 252 -19.93 13.91 4.59
N LYS A 253 -20.41 14.31 5.79
CA LYS A 253 -19.90 15.48 6.51
C LYS A 253 -18.39 15.40 6.73
N PHE A 254 -17.91 14.24 7.20
CA PHE A 254 -16.50 13.97 7.41
C PHE A 254 -15.67 14.09 6.12
N ALA A 255 -16.16 13.55 5.00
CA ALA A 255 -15.52 13.64 3.68
C ALA A 255 -15.46 15.08 3.13
N CYS A 256 -16.34 15.95 3.60
CA CYS A 256 -16.36 17.36 3.22
C CYS A 256 -15.53 18.26 4.13
N LEU A 257 -14.99 17.75 5.24
CA LEU A 257 -14.01 18.49 6.04
C LEU A 257 -12.78 18.81 5.19
N ARG A 258 -12.40 20.08 5.16
CA ARG A 258 -11.21 20.59 4.45
C ARG A 258 -10.31 21.30 5.45
N ARG A 259 -9.00 21.25 5.22
CA ARG A 259 -8.08 22.18 5.91
C ARG A 259 -8.27 23.58 5.35
N ARG A 260 -8.06 24.60 6.18
CA ARG A 260 -8.18 25.97 5.69
C ARG A 260 -6.88 26.39 5.02
N HIS A 261 -6.97 27.20 3.96
CA HIS A 261 -5.78 27.70 3.28
C HIS A 261 -4.99 28.72 4.15
N ASP A 262 -5.66 29.43 5.06
CA ASP A 262 -5.05 30.33 6.04
C ASP A 262 -4.15 29.59 7.04
N ASP A 263 -4.37 28.29 7.26
CA ASP A 263 -3.48 27.44 8.07
C ASP A 263 -2.07 27.34 7.47
N LEU A 264 -1.85 27.75 6.21
CA LEU A 264 -0.53 27.76 5.57
C LEU A 264 0.20 29.10 5.70
N ALA A 265 -0.43 30.13 6.28
CA ALA A 265 0.03 31.52 6.21
C ALA A 265 0.20 32.04 4.76
N PHE A 266 -0.22 31.26 3.75
CA PHE A 266 -0.29 31.63 2.34
C PHE A 266 -1.72 32.06 2.03
N ARG A 267 -1.89 33.06 1.18
CA ARG A 267 -3.22 33.46 0.70
C ARG A 267 -3.74 32.44 -0.31
N PRO A 268 -5.06 32.18 -0.38
CA PRO A 268 -5.63 31.26 -1.38
C PRO A 268 -5.21 31.57 -2.83
N GLN A 269 -5.03 32.86 -3.17
CA GLN A 269 -4.57 33.29 -4.50
C GLN A 269 -3.12 32.90 -4.79
N GLU A 270 -2.26 32.82 -3.76
CA GLU A 270 -0.85 32.41 -3.91
C GLU A 270 -0.77 30.94 -4.32
N PHE A 271 -1.71 30.13 -3.86
CA PHE A 271 -1.79 28.73 -4.24
C PHE A 271 -2.18 28.56 -5.72
N GLN A 272 -3.03 29.43 -6.25
CA GLN A 272 -3.32 29.46 -7.69
C GLN A 272 -2.08 29.85 -8.51
N LEU A 273 -1.21 30.71 -7.99
CA LEU A 273 0.06 31.05 -8.63
C LEU A 273 1.04 29.85 -8.65
N LEU A 274 1.02 29.00 -7.63
CA LEU A 274 1.84 27.78 -7.59
C LEU A 274 1.34 26.70 -8.57
N LEU A 275 0.04 26.70 -8.89
CA LEU A 275 -0.57 25.79 -9.87
C LEU A 275 -0.49 26.32 -11.31
N ALA A 276 -0.20 27.60 -11.51
CA ALA A 276 -0.07 28.18 -12.83
C ALA A 276 1.25 27.70 -13.49
N PRO A 277 1.20 27.18 -14.73
CA PRO A 277 2.42 26.85 -15.45
C PRO A 277 3.26 28.12 -15.63
N PRO A 278 4.59 28.03 -15.55
CA PRO A 278 5.46 29.15 -15.88
C PRO A 278 5.31 29.46 -17.38
N GLU A 279 4.58 30.52 -17.74
CA GLU A 279 4.39 30.87 -19.15
C GLU A 279 5.69 31.44 -19.74
N GLY A 280 6.33 30.72 -20.67
CA GLY A 280 7.44 31.25 -21.48
C GLY A 280 8.60 31.91 -20.69
N GLN A 281 9.35 32.81 -21.35
CA GLN A 281 10.35 33.68 -20.70
C GLN A 281 9.63 34.71 -19.81
N GLN A 282 9.03 34.28 -18.71
CA GLN A 282 8.39 35.18 -17.75
C GLN A 282 9.46 35.95 -16.94
N PRO A 283 9.22 37.22 -16.60
CA PRO A 283 10.04 38.01 -15.69
C PRO A 283 10.17 37.33 -14.31
N PRO A 284 11.13 37.75 -13.46
CA PRO A 284 11.29 37.18 -12.13
C PRO A 284 9.97 37.22 -11.34
N PHE A 285 9.69 36.13 -10.64
CA PHE A 285 8.50 35.99 -9.80
C PHE A 285 8.42 37.15 -8.79
N ASP A 286 7.36 37.94 -8.87
CA ASP A 286 7.18 39.12 -8.03
C ASP A 286 6.85 38.72 -6.59
N LEU A 287 7.84 38.90 -5.69
CA LEU A 287 7.71 38.56 -4.27
C LEU A 287 6.73 39.48 -3.53
N ASP A 288 6.40 40.66 -4.08
CA ASP A 288 5.46 41.59 -3.46
C ASP A 288 4.00 41.07 -3.58
N LEU A 289 3.76 40.09 -4.45
CA LEU A 289 2.49 39.37 -4.56
C LEU A 289 2.34 38.25 -3.51
N LEU A 290 3.36 37.98 -2.69
CA LEU A 290 3.32 36.96 -1.65
C LEU A 290 2.96 37.54 -0.27
N SER A 291 2.41 36.69 0.60
CA SER A 291 2.22 37.00 2.00
C SER A 291 3.58 37.24 2.67
N PRO A 292 3.66 37.96 3.79
CA PRO A 292 4.93 38.18 4.49
C PRO A 292 5.67 36.88 4.81
N ALA A 293 4.94 35.81 5.14
CA ALA A 293 5.50 34.49 5.41
C ALA A 293 6.06 33.83 4.14
N ALA A 294 5.28 33.80 3.06
CA ALA A 294 5.68 33.23 1.78
C ALA A 294 6.86 34.01 1.14
N ALA A 295 6.83 35.35 1.21
CA ALA A 295 7.93 36.20 0.77
C ALA A 295 9.21 35.97 1.61
N GLY A 296 9.05 35.74 2.92
CA GLY A 296 10.16 35.35 3.80
C GLY A 296 10.78 34.02 3.36
N ALA A 297 9.96 32.99 3.14
CA ALA A 297 10.43 31.70 2.66
C ALA A 297 11.11 31.79 1.29
N ALA A 298 10.52 32.52 0.35
CA ALA A 298 11.09 32.75 -0.97
C ALA A 298 12.47 33.43 -0.90
N ARG A 299 12.64 34.46 -0.06
CA ARG A 299 13.93 35.12 0.15
C ARG A 299 14.97 34.15 0.70
N MET A 300 14.61 33.30 1.65
CA MET A 300 15.53 32.32 2.23
C MET A 300 15.96 31.25 1.23
N LEU A 301 15.03 30.79 0.38
CA LEU A 301 15.35 29.89 -0.74
C LEU A 301 16.31 30.53 -1.74
N LEU A 302 16.08 31.80 -2.10
CA LEU A 302 16.91 32.53 -3.06
C LEU A 302 18.31 32.87 -2.52
N VAL A 303 18.48 33.08 -1.21
CA VAL A 303 19.79 33.32 -0.58
C VAL A 303 20.72 32.11 -0.76
N ALA A 304 20.17 30.90 -0.79
CA ALA A 304 20.95 29.67 -0.97
C ALA A 304 21.30 29.38 -2.45
N ALA A 305 20.80 30.18 -3.40
CA ALA A 305 21.11 30.09 -4.82
C ALA A 305 22.45 30.79 -5.18
N PRO A 306 23.19 30.38 -6.23
CA PRO A 306 22.88 29.27 -7.14
C PRO A 306 23.24 27.89 -6.56
N GLY A 307 22.31 26.94 -6.66
CA GLY A 307 22.49 25.54 -6.31
C GLY A 307 21.32 24.97 -5.50
N PRO A 308 21.35 23.65 -5.24
CA PRO A 308 20.27 22.98 -4.53
C PRO A 308 20.23 23.36 -3.06
N VAL A 309 19.01 23.39 -2.50
CA VAL A 309 18.73 23.63 -1.08
C VAL A 309 18.25 22.35 -0.43
N LEU A 310 18.79 22.00 0.73
CA LEU A 310 18.29 20.91 1.55
C LEU A 310 17.13 21.43 2.41
N VAL A 311 15.96 20.81 2.33
CA VAL A 311 14.78 21.14 3.12
C VAL A 311 14.47 19.97 4.04
N THR A 312 14.37 20.23 5.35
CA THR A 312 14.11 19.18 6.35
C THR A 312 13.13 19.62 7.44
N PHE A 313 12.29 18.69 7.92
CA PHE A 313 11.18 18.97 8.83
C PHE A 313 11.50 18.55 10.25
N VAL A 314 11.44 19.48 11.19
CA VAL A 314 11.78 19.22 12.59
C VAL A 314 10.51 19.13 13.41
N SER A 315 10.17 17.92 13.87
CA SER A 315 9.07 17.71 14.81
C SER A 315 9.46 18.06 16.23
N SER A 316 8.47 18.35 17.07
CA SER A 316 8.67 18.61 18.50
C SER A 316 9.42 17.45 19.19
N ALA A 317 9.10 16.21 18.80
CA ALA A 317 9.76 15.01 19.32
C ALA A 317 11.24 14.89 18.89
N ARG A 318 11.62 15.54 17.80
CA ARG A 318 12.97 15.50 17.23
C ARG A 318 13.79 16.78 17.45
N ALA A 319 13.17 17.88 17.88
CA ALA A 319 13.83 19.17 18.13
C ALA A 319 15.08 19.04 19.03
N ARG A 320 15.06 18.14 20.01
CA ARG A 320 16.20 17.84 20.91
C ARG A 320 17.48 17.34 20.20
N TYR A 321 17.39 16.93 18.94
CA TYR A 321 18.50 16.46 18.11
C TYR A 321 19.03 17.53 17.15
N LEU A 322 18.36 18.69 17.04
CA LEU A 322 18.72 19.75 16.09
C LEU A 322 20.16 20.22 16.25
N GLY A 323 20.62 20.46 17.48
CA GLY A 323 22.01 20.86 17.73
C GLY A 323 23.04 19.80 17.33
N GLY A 324 22.70 18.51 17.46
CA GLY A 324 23.53 17.41 17.00
C GLY A 324 23.60 17.35 15.48
N TYR A 325 22.45 17.49 14.82
CA TYR A 325 22.34 17.58 13.37
C TYR A 325 23.17 18.72 12.80
N VAL A 326 23.01 19.93 13.34
CA VAL A 326 23.70 21.15 12.86
C VAL A 326 25.21 21.03 13.03
N ARG A 327 25.67 20.54 14.19
CA ARG A 327 27.10 20.28 14.42
C ARG A 327 27.67 19.32 13.38
N HIS A 328 26.99 18.19 13.16
CA HIS A 328 27.42 17.19 12.20
C HIS A 328 27.41 17.71 10.75
N ALA A 329 26.34 18.42 10.35
CA ALA A 329 26.21 19.02 9.03
C ALA A 329 27.24 20.14 8.77
N SER A 330 27.70 20.82 9.82
CA SER A 330 28.72 21.87 9.76
C SER A 330 30.14 21.29 9.72
N GLU A 331 30.51 20.48 10.72
CA GLU A 331 31.88 19.97 10.93
C GLU A 331 32.21 18.75 10.05
N GLY A 332 31.23 17.87 9.81
CA GLY A 332 31.45 16.59 9.15
C GLY A 332 31.26 16.61 7.63
N SER A 333 30.28 17.38 7.15
CA SER A 333 29.81 17.31 5.76
C SER A 333 29.71 18.67 5.03
N GLY A 334 29.72 19.79 5.75
CA GLY A 334 29.83 21.14 5.18
C GLY A 334 28.67 21.58 4.29
N PHE A 335 27.42 21.22 4.62
CA PHE A 335 26.23 21.59 3.83
C PHE A 335 25.21 22.45 4.60
N ILE A 336 25.49 22.78 5.86
CA ILE A 336 24.56 23.51 6.74
C ILE A 336 24.12 24.87 6.17
N GLY A 337 25.02 25.59 5.50
CA GLY A 337 24.73 26.91 4.90
C GLY A 337 23.73 26.89 3.74
N ARG A 338 23.32 25.69 3.29
CA ARG A 338 22.26 25.47 2.28
C ARG A 338 21.15 24.56 2.81
N THR A 339 21.00 24.50 4.13
CA THR A 339 19.95 23.71 4.80
C THR A 339 18.90 24.65 5.38
N LEU A 340 17.65 24.36 5.08
CA LEU A 340 16.48 25.08 5.56
C LEU A 340 15.65 24.13 6.41
N PHE A 341 15.47 24.49 7.67
CA PHE A 341 14.68 23.71 8.62
C PHE A 341 13.25 24.24 8.68
N LEU A 342 12.28 23.33 8.63
CA LEU A 342 10.86 23.64 8.77
C LEU A 342 10.40 23.15 10.15
N PRO A 343 10.27 24.05 11.13
CA PRO A 343 9.77 23.69 12.45
C PRO A 343 8.28 23.34 12.37
N GLN A 344 7.88 22.22 12.96
CA GLN A 344 6.46 21.85 13.10
C GLN A 344 5.74 22.65 14.20
N ALA A 345 6.47 23.31 15.09
CA ALA A 345 5.90 24.06 16.19
C ALA A 345 6.73 25.31 16.52
N LYS A 346 6.07 26.36 17.01
CA LYS A 346 6.71 27.67 17.26
C LYS A 346 7.85 27.60 18.27
N HIS A 347 7.78 26.68 19.24
CA HIS A 347 8.84 26.55 20.24
C HIS A 347 10.18 26.20 19.60
N ILE A 348 10.19 25.38 18.53
CA ILE A 348 11.38 24.90 17.81
C ILE A 348 12.24 26.05 17.25
N LEU A 349 11.64 27.22 17.01
CA LEU A 349 12.38 28.41 16.58
C LEU A 349 13.44 28.84 17.61
N VAL A 350 13.19 28.62 18.90
CA VAL A 350 14.15 28.91 19.97
C VAL A 350 15.36 27.98 19.87
N GLU A 351 15.13 26.69 19.61
CA GLU A 351 16.20 25.72 19.36
C GLU A 351 16.99 26.08 18.11
N CYS A 352 16.34 26.56 17.05
CA CYS A 352 17.00 27.03 15.83
C CYS A 352 17.95 28.21 16.10
N GLU A 353 17.47 29.22 16.82
CA GLU A 353 18.27 30.38 17.21
C GLU A 353 19.47 29.96 18.05
N ALA A 354 19.28 29.02 19.00
CA ALA A 354 20.34 28.53 19.86
C ALA A 354 21.47 27.80 19.12
N VAL A 355 21.23 27.29 17.92
CA VAL A 355 22.21 26.56 17.11
C VAL A 355 22.57 27.29 15.81
N GLU A 356 22.14 28.56 15.67
CA GLU A 356 22.35 29.38 14.47
C GLU A 356 21.84 28.71 13.18
N ALA A 357 20.79 27.90 13.28
CA ALA A 357 20.16 27.25 12.14
C ALA A 357 19.23 28.19 11.38
N THR A 358 19.18 28.02 10.06
CA THR A 358 18.26 28.76 9.19
C THR A 358 16.90 28.06 9.20
N CYS A 359 15.95 28.58 9.99
CA CYS A 359 14.59 28.03 10.11
C CYS A 359 13.54 28.92 9.48
N LEU A 360 12.62 28.32 8.72
CA LEU A 360 11.43 29.03 8.25
C LEU A 360 10.50 29.34 9.43
N PRO A 361 9.70 30.42 9.34
CA PRO A 361 8.57 30.58 10.23
C PRO A 361 7.65 29.36 10.11
N VAL A 362 6.95 29.01 11.18
CA VAL A 362 5.91 27.97 11.12
C VAL A 362 4.83 28.46 10.17
N ILE A 363 4.88 27.95 8.94
CA ILE A 363 3.91 28.30 7.90
C ILE A 363 2.64 27.49 8.09
N SER A 364 2.69 26.30 8.70
CA SER A 364 1.48 25.55 9.00
C SER A 364 1.50 24.79 10.30
N VAL A 365 0.31 24.65 10.90
CA VAL A 365 0.02 23.64 11.93
C VAL A 365 0.14 22.22 11.35
N PHE A 366 0.08 22.07 10.02
CA PHE A 366 0.20 20.83 9.28
C PHE A 366 1.49 20.75 8.44
N PRO A 367 2.53 20.09 8.94
CA PRO A 367 3.86 20.07 8.34
C PRO A 367 3.91 19.51 6.91
N GLU A 368 3.09 18.52 6.60
CA GLU A 368 3.07 17.85 5.30
C GLU A 368 2.54 18.78 4.20
N VAL A 369 1.57 19.63 4.49
CA VAL A 369 1.08 20.60 3.49
C VAL A 369 2.15 21.66 3.25
N ALA A 370 2.72 22.21 4.33
CA ALA A 370 3.83 23.14 4.30
C ALA A 370 5.01 22.61 3.46
N LYS A 371 5.28 21.30 3.56
CA LYS A 371 6.32 20.61 2.81
C LYS A 371 6.16 20.75 1.31
N TYR A 372 5.01 20.35 0.78
CA TYR A 372 4.78 20.40 -0.66
C TYR A 372 4.51 21.81 -1.19
N THR A 373 3.91 22.69 -0.38
CA THR A 373 3.78 24.11 -0.73
C THR A 373 5.15 24.77 -0.87
N LEU A 374 6.09 24.49 0.03
CA LEU A 374 7.44 25.03 -0.07
C LEU A 374 8.19 24.46 -1.29
N LEU A 375 8.06 23.17 -1.56
CA LEU A 375 8.68 22.54 -2.73
C LEU A 375 8.13 23.13 -4.04
N ALA A 376 6.83 23.37 -4.12
CA ALA A 376 6.20 24.06 -5.25
C ALA A 376 6.71 25.50 -5.40
N LEU A 377 6.86 26.24 -4.28
CA LEU A 377 7.41 27.60 -4.30
C LEU A 377 8.87 27.61 -4.75
N ALA A 378 9.71 26.72 -4.24
CA ALA A 378 11.12 26.65 -4.59
C ALA A 378 11.34 26.33 -6.07
N THR A 379 10.64 25.32 -6.59
CA THR A 379 10.69 24.96 -8.01
C THR A 379 10.17 26.09 -8.90
N ARG A 380 9.11 26.82 -8.48
CA ARG A 380 8.62 28.02 -9.18
C ARG A 380 9.66 29.15 -9.24
N LEU A 381 10.49 29.29 -8.20
CA LEU A 381 11.58 30.27 -8.11
C LEU A 381 12.85 29.84 -8.86
N GLY A 382 12.87 28.67 -9.50
CA GLY A 382 14.06 28.15 -10.18
C GLY A 382 15.08 27.52 -9.23
N VAL A 383 14.66 27.13 -8.02
CA VAL A 383 15.53 26.54 -6.98
C VAL A 383 15.32 25.03 -6.90
N ASP A 384 16.38 24.27 -7.16
CA ASP A 384 16.38 22.81 -6.95
C ASP A 384 16.32 22.49 -5.45
N VAL A 385 15.54 21.48 -5.06
CA VAL A 385 15.37 21.12 -3.64
C VAL A 385 15.69 19.65 -3.42
N LEU A 386 16.60 19.39 -2.48
CA LEU A 386 16.73 18.10 -1.83
C LEU A 386 15.84 18.11 -0.59
N LEU A 387 14.72 17.42 -0.65
CA LEU A 387 13.89 17.12 0.50
C LEU A 387 14.50 15.94 1.25
N ALA A 388 14.61 16.06 2.58
CA ALA A 388 14.85 14.89 3.43
C ALA A 388 14.15 15.00 4.79
N ASP A 389 13.64 13.87 5.28
CA ASP A 389 13.19 13.75 6.67
C ASP A 389 14.35 14.05 7.63
N PHE A 390 14.04 14.64 8.78
CA PHE A 390 15.08 15.05 9.74
C PHE A 390 15.84 13.88 10.36
N GLU A 391 15.25 12.68 10.42
CA GLU A 391 15.97 11.48 10.87
C GLU A 391 17.06 11.02 9.91
N VAL A 392 17.11 11.50 8.67
CA VAL A 392 18.12 11.11 7.68
C VAL A 392 19.48 11.64 8.12
N TYR A 393 20.36 10.71 8.51
CA TYR A 393 21.72 11.02 8.89
C TYR A 393 22.61 11.16 7.65
N TRP A 394 23.32 12.27 7.53
CA TRP A 394 24.19 12.57 6.38
C TRP A 394 25.64 12.21 6.67
N ALA A 395 26.06 11.00 6.32
CA ALA A 395 27.46 10.56 6.46
C ALA A 395 28.43 11.40 5.61
N ARG A 396 27.94 12.01 4.52
CA ARG A 396 28.71 12.88 3.61
C ARG A 396 27.88 14.06 3.12
N ASN A 397 28.53 14.99 2.42
CA ASN A 397 27.84 16.09 1.75
C ASN A 397 26.87 15.55 0.68
N PRO A 398 25.55 15.76 0.80
CA PRO A 398 24.60 15.20 -0.13
C PRO A 398 24.67 15.84 -1.52
N PHE A 399 24.98 17.13 -1.61
CA PHE A 399 24.98 17.87 -2.87
C PHE A 399 26.06 17.37 -3.84
N ALA A 400 27.16 16.81 -3.33
CA ALA A 400 28.20 16.21 -4.15
C ALA A 400 27.75 14.90 -4.83
N ALA A 401 26.75 14.22 -4.25
CA ALA A 401 26.22 12.95 -4.74
C ALA A 401 24.96 13.12 -5.62
N LEU A 402 24.42 14.35 -5.70
CA LEU A 402 23.25 14.61 -6.54
C LEU A 402 23.61 14.54 -8.03
N PRO A 403 22.73 13.95 -8.87
CA PRO A 403 22.93 13.89 -10.31
C PRO A 403 23.10 15.28 -10.94
N ARG A 404 24.06 15.43 -11.85
CA ARG A 404 24.37 16.73 -12.50
C ARG A 404 23.50 17.00 -13.73
N HIS A 405 23.35 18.30 -13.99
CA HIS A 405 22.38 18.97 -14.87
C HIS A 405 22.43 18.67 -16.39
N GLN A 406 23.42 17.94 -16.94
CA GLN A 406 23.64 17.93 -18.39
C GLN A 406 22.81 16.87 -19.13
N GLY A 407 21.66 17.30 -19.66
CA GLY A 407 20.91 16.59 -20.70
C GLY A 407 19.89 15.56 -20.22
N SER A 408 19.66 15.41 -18.91
CA SER A 408 18.64 14.49 -18.41
C SER A 408 17.25 15.16 -18.39
N ASP A 409 16.26 14.45 -18.94
CA ASP A 409 14.84 14.85 -18.92
C ASP A 409 14.17 14.54 -17.56
N ILE A 410 14.95 14.20 -16.52
CA ILE A 410 14.49 13.70 -15.21
C ILE A 410 14.09 14.83 -14.29
N ASP A 411 12.84 14.93 -13.88
CA ASP A 411 12.34 16.00 -13.00
C ASP A 411 12.67 15.78 -11.52
N ILE A 412 12.50 14.54 -11.05
CA ILE A 412 12.65 14.19 -9.64
C ILE A 412 13.51 12.93 -9.51
N PHE A 413 14.49 12.97 -8.61
CA PHE A 413 15.22 11.78 -8.17
C PHE A 413 14.70 11.37 -6.80
N VAL A 414 14.38 10.10 -6.62
CA VAL A 414 13.83 9.60 -5.36
C VAL A 414 14.60 8.36 -4.92
N ALA A 415 14.81 8.23 -3.61
CA ALA A 415 15.35 6.99 -3.06
C ALA A 415 14.33 5.85 -3.23
N GLN A 416 14.82 4.63 -3.25
CA GLN A 416 13.97 3.43 -3.23
C GLN A 416 14.26 2.63 -1.97
N GLU A 417 13.38 1.69 -1.64
CA GLU A 417 13.70 0.70 -0.63
C GLU A 417 14.86 -0.22 -1.06
N PHE A 418 15.48 -0.88 -0.08
CA PHE A 418 16.58 -1.80 -0.33
C PHE A 418 16.10 -3.07 -1.02
N TYR A 419 15.14 -3.79 -0.42
CA TYR A 419 14.62 -5.07 -0.92
C TYR A 419 13.50 -4.93 -1.96
N SER A 420 12.92 -3.75 -2.13
CA SER A 420 11.85 -3.51 -3.10
C SER A 420 12.17 -2.30 -3.97
N ASN A 421 11.51 -2.23 -5.14
CA ASN A 421 11.64 -1.06 -6.01
C ASN A 421 10.65 0.05 -5.63
N GLN A 422 10.04 -0.01 -4.43
CA GLN A 422 9.11 1.02 -3.96
C GLN A 422 9.86 2.32 -3.69
N THR A 423 9.24 3.44 -4.09
CA THR A 423 9.79 4.77 -3.85
C THR A 423 9.70 5.16 -2.38
N ARG A 424 10.73 5.86 -1.92
CA ARG A 424 10.88 6.32 -0.53
C ARG A 424 10.95 7.85 -0.53
N PRO A 425 9.83 8.55 -0.27
CA PRO A 425 9.72 10.00 -0.39
C PRO A 425 10.33 10.77 0.80
N ASP A 426 10.98 10.06 1.73
CA ASP A 426 11.76 10.62 2.84
C ASP A 426 13.10 11.21 2.38
N VAL A 427 13.59 10.86 1.18
CA VAL A 427 14.71 11.51 0.50
C VAL A 427 14.39 11.67 -0.98
N MET A 428 14.18 12.92 -1.41
CA MET A 428 13.76 13.24 -2.77
C MET A 428 14.46 14.51 -3.25
N PHE A 429 15.09 14.46 -4.41
CA PHE A 429 15.68 15.61 -5.08
C PHE A 429 14.79 16.06 -6.23
N ALA A 430 14.03 17.13 -6.02
CA ALA A 430 13.18 17.75 -7.02
C ALA A 430 13.94 18.87 -7.74
N ARG A 431 14.11 18.74 -9.05
CA ARG A 431 14.64 19.83 -9.87
C ARG A 431 13.58 20.91 -10.09
N ALA A 432 14.02 22.14 -10.30
CA ALA A 432 13.16 23.25 -10.67
C ALA A 432 12.69 23.16 -12.13
N THR A 433 11.82 22.19 -12.40
CA THR A 433 11.11 22.05 -13.68
C THR A 433 9.63 22.38 -13.51
N PRO A 434 8.93 22.79 -14.59
CA PRO A 434 7.49 23.00 -14.56
C PRO A 434 6.71 21.76 -14.08
N ARG A 435 7.17 20.55 -14.45
CA ARG A 435 6.56 19.29 -14.03
C ARG A 435 6.72 19.04 -12.53
N SER A 436 7.91 19.26 -11.98
CA SER A 436 8.13 19.18 -10.52
C SER A 436 7.26 20.19 -9.76
N GLN A 437 7.16 21.42 -10.24
CA GLN A 437 6.33 22.45 -9.62
C GLN A 437 4.87 22.01 -9.50
N ILE A 438 4.27 21.60 -10.62
CA ILE A 438 2.86 21.18 -10.68
C ILE A 438 2.65 19.93 -9.83
N ALA A 439 3.56 18.97 -9.87
CA ALA A 439 3.52 17.77 -9.03
C ALA A 439 3.45 18.13 -7.53
N MET A 440 4.34 18.99 -7.05
CA MET A 440 4.36 19.41 -5.64
C MET A 440 3.12 20.25 -5.27
N ALA A 441 2.67 21.13 -6.16
CA ALA A 441 1.47 21.92 -5.93
C ALA A 441 0.20 21.03 -5.89
N ASN A 442 0.10 20.02 -6.75
CA ASN A 442 -0.98 19.03 -6.72
C ASN A 442 -0.98 18.25 -5.39
N MET A 443 0.19 17.82 -4.92
CA MET A 443 0.31 17.13 -3.63
C MET A 443 -0.16 18.00 -2.46
N ALA A 444 0.26 19.27 -2.42
CA ALA A 444 -0.22 20.22 -1.40
C ALA A 444 -1.75 20.42 -1.49
N THR A 445 -2.30 20.49 -2.72
CA THR A 445 -3.74 20.67 -2.95
C THR A 445 -4.51 19.48 -2.39
N TRP A 446 -3.99 18.29 -2.67
CA TRP A 446 -4.60 17.04 -2.25
C TRP A 446 -4.61 16.92 -0.73
N LEU A 447 -3.49 17.23 -0.04
CA LEU A 447 -3.44 17.19 1.43
C LEU A 447 -4.38 18.21 2.11
N VAL A 448 -4.63 19.36 1.49
CA VAL A 448 -5.65 20.32 1.98
C VAL A 448 -7.06 19.75 1.86
N ARG A 449 -7.31 18.99 0.79
CA ARG A 449 -8.63 18.42 0.48
C ARG A 449 -8.92 17.11 1.20
N PHE A 450 -7.90 16.30 1.44
CA PHE A 450 -7.95 15.00 2.11
C PHE A 450 -7.17 15.05 3.40
N PRO A 451 -7.63 15.84 4.38
CA PRO A 451 -6.86 16.08 5.59
C PRO A 451 -6.75 14.86 6.52
N PHE A 452 -7.37 13.73 6.14
CA PHE A 452 -7.41 12.44 6.85
C PHE A 452 -6.75 11.29 6.06
N SER A 453 -6.14 11.56 4.90
CA SER A 453 -5.38 10.57 4.10
C SER A 453 -3.86 10.82 4.07
N GLY A 454 -3.09 9.74 3.92
CA GLY A 454 -1.67 9.72 4.24
C GLY A 454 -0.82 10.36 3.16
N GLU A 455 0.19 11.13 3.56
CA GLU A 455 1.15 11.71 2.64
C GLU A 455 1.86 10.63 1.80
N TYR A 456 2.40 9.60 2.47
CA TYR A 456 3.25 8.59 1.85
C TYR A 456 2.55 7.79 0.74
N PRO A 457 1.33 7.24 0.96
CA PRO A 457 0.58 6.58 -0.09
C PRO A 457 0.33 7.52 -1.30
N ALA A 458 -0.03 8.78 -1.05
CA ALA A 458 -0.32 9.76 -2.11
C ALA A 458 0.89 10.22 -2.92
N ILE A 459 2.02 10.52 -2.27
CA ILE A 459 3.23 10.89 -3.01
C ILE A 459 3.79 9.68 -3.78
N ARG A 460 3.69 8.45 -3.24
CA ARG A 460 4.08 7.23 -3.97
C ARG A 460 3.24 7.06 -5.22
N TYR A 461 1.93 7.27 -5.16
CA TYR A 461 1.07 7.27 -6.34
C TYR A 461 1.45 8.38 -7.34
N LEU A 462 1.70 9.59 -6.85
CA LEU A 462 2.09 10.71 -7.72
C LEU A 462 3.41 10.43 -8.47
N LEU A 463 4.35 9.74 -7.81
CA LEU A 463 5.62 9.32 -8.39
C LEU A 463 5.46 8.08 -9.29
N GLU A 464 4.65 7.11 -8.89
CA GLU A 464 4.48 5.80 -9.54
C GLU A 464 2.99 5.51 -9.83
N PRO A 465 2.33 6.25 -10.74
CA PRO A 465 0.88 6.18 -10.95
C PRO A 465 0.40 4.83 -11.50
N ASP A 466 1.28 4.11 -12.21
CA ASP A 466 0.96 2.81 -12.81
C ASP A 466 1.05 1.64 -11.82
N ARG A 467 1.43 1.90 -10.56
CA ARG A 467 1.49 0.87 -9.53
C ARG A 467 0.18 0.84 -8.73
N PRO A 468 -0.56 -0.28 -8.78
CA PRO A 468 -1.83 -0.42 -8.06
C PRO A 468 -1.63 -0.40 -6.54
N GLY A 469 -2.60 0.17 -5.81
CA GLY A 469 -2.69 0.04 -4.35
C GLY A 469 -2.09 1.18 -3.51
N TYR A 470 -1.65 2.29 -4.12
CA TYR A 470 -1.03 3.37 -3.37
C TYR A 470 -2.00 4.41 -2.78
N VAL A 471 -3.21 4.65 -3.30
CA VAL A 471 -4.18 5.52 -2.62
C VAL A 471 -5.59 5.02 -2.88
N PRO A 472 -6.48 5.04 -1.87
CA PRO A 472 -7.88 4.65 -2.05
C PRO A 472 -8.66 5.53 -3.05
N SER A 473 -8.30 6.81 -3.21
CA SER A 473 -8.87 7.71 -4.21
C SER A 473 -7.87 8.79 -4.61
N VAL A 474 -7.82 9.07 -5.91
CA VAL A 474 -6.85 9.93 -6.60
C VAL A 474 -7.56 10.93 -7.52
N SER A 475 -8.90 11.04 -7.47
CA SER A 475 -9.71 11.98 -8.25
C SER A 475 -9.27 13.44 -8.13
N PHE A 476 -8.44 13.76 -7.15
CA PHE A 476 -7.85 15.08 -6.94
C PHE A 476 -6.32 15.10 -7.07
N LEU A 477 -5.66 13.93 -7.14
CA LEU A 477 -4.25 13.76 -7.48
C LEU A 477 -4.10 13.65 -9.01
N ARG A 478 -4.29 14.79 -9.67
CA ARG A 478 -3.63 15.24 -10.91
C ARG A 478 -4.52 16.25 -11.63
N ALA A 479 -4.02 17.49 -11.68
CA ALA A 479 -4.43 18.44 -12.68
C ALA A 479 -3.26 18.58 -13.67
N ASP A 480 -3.06 17.58 -14.53
CA ASP A 480 -2.22 17.73 -15.71
C ASP A 480 -2.98 18.67 -16.67
N ARG A 481 -3.06 19.96 -16.30
CA ARG A 481 -3.91 20.96 -16.98
C ARG A 481 -3.46 21.22 -18.42
N ASP A 482 -2.22 20.85 -18.74
CA ASP A 482 -1.66 21.03 -20.05
C ASP A 482 -0.95 19.74 -20.51
N PRO A 483 -1.56 18.98 -21.44
CA PRO A 483 -0.94 17.84 -22.10
C PRO A 483 0.43 18.16 -22.74
N SER A 484 0.74 19.44 -22.96
CA SER A 484 2.03 19.89 -23.50
C SER A 484 3.21 19.73 -22.53
N LEU A 485 2.96 19.63 -21.22
CA LEU A 485 4.02 19.51 -20.21
C LEU A 485 4.60 18.09 -20.11
N GLY A 486 3.84 17.07 -20.52
CA GLY A 486 4.23 15.67 -20.50
C GLY A 486 4.21 15.01 -19.12
N VAL A 487 4.66 13.76 -19.05
CA VAL A 487 4.68 12.93 -17.83
C VAL A 487 5.86 13.33 -16.94
N LEU A 488 5.68 13.26 -15.62
CA LEU A 488 6.76 13.43 -14.64
C LEU A 488 7.83 12.34 -14.85
N HIS A 489 9.08 12.73 -15.08
CA HIS A 489 10.17 11.79 -15.26
C HIS A 489 10.95 11.57 -13.97
N LEU A 490 11.12 10.31 -13.59
CA LEU A 490 11.80 9.93 -12.36
C LEU A 490 13.18 9.33 -12.60
N GLY A 491 14.11 9.72 -11.75
CA GLY A 491 15.40 9.06 -11.56
C GLY A 491 15.48 8.43 -10.17
N THR A 492 16.47 7.58 -9.98
CA THR A 492 16.70 6.91 -8.69
C THR A 492 17.93 7.46 -7.99
N LEU A 493 17.82 7.61 -6.68
CA LEU A 493 18.97 7.75 -5.81
C LEU A 493 19.42 6.33 -5.40
N ASP A 494 20.73 6.04 -5.46
CA ASP A 494 21.26 4.69 -5.21
C ASP A 494 21.04 4.27 -3.75
N ALA A 495 19.95 3.53 -3.53
CA ALA A 495 19.55 3.02 -2.23
C ALA A 495 20.42 1.89 -1.69
N GLU A 496 21.27 1.28 -2.54
CA GLU A 496 22.13 0.17 -2.12
C GLU A 496 23.43 0.68 -1.55
N ASN A 497 24.04 1.71 -2.15
CA ASN A 497 25.38 2.16 -1.76
C ASN A 497 25.44 3.57 -1.16
N SER A 498 24.51 4.47 -1.52
CA SER A 498 24.65 5.90 -1.23
C SER A 498 23.55 6.45 -0.32
N PHE A 499 22.28 6.19 -0.62
CA PHE A 499 21.11 6.72 0.10
C PHE A 499 20.40 5.58 0.84
N VAL A 500 21.11 5.04 1.82
CA VAL A 500 20.84 3.74 2.44
C VAL A 500 19.84 3.81 3.60
N THR A 501 19.43 2.64 4.07
CA THR A 501 18.39 2.48 5.09
C THR A 501 18.82 1.46 6.14
N ALA A 502 18.17 1.47 7.29
CA ALA A 502 18.35 0.44 8.31
C ALA A 502 17.82 -0.94 7.89
N ASP A 503 16.95 -1.02 6.87
CA ASP A 503 16.49 -2.30 6.32
C ASP A 503 17.63 -3.05 5.62
N GLY A 504 18.58 -2.31 5.05
CA GLY A 504 19.77 -2.88 4.44
C GLY A 504 20.51 -1.94 3.52
N TRP A 505 21.79 -2.24 3.31
CA TRP A 505 22.60 -1.65 2.25
C TRP A 505 23.77 -2.56 1.88
N PHE A 506 24.37 -2.33 0.72
CA PHE A 506 25.48 -3.11 0.18
C PHE A 506 26.62 -2.18 -0.27
N GLY A 507 27.86 -2.67 -0.25
CA GLY A 507 29.02 -1.91 -0.72
C GLY A 507 29.91 -1.40 0.42
N GLN A 508 30.55 -0.25 0.24
CA GLN A 508 31.56 0.28 1.17
C GLN A 508 31.04 1.48 1.95
N LEU A 509 31.35 1.55 3.25
CA LEU A 509 30.85 2.59 4.15
C LEU A 509 31.22 4.01 3.70
N ASP A 510 32.38 4.20 3.06
CA ASP A 510 32.83 5.49 2.55
C ASP A 510 31.98 6.00 1.36
N LYS A 511 31.21 5.13 0.70
CA LYS A 511 30.27 5.51 -0.36
C LYS A 511 28.91 5.93 0.19
N VAL A 512 28.60 5.60 1.44
CA VAL A 512 27.34 6.00 2.09
C VAL A 512 27.29 7.52 2.22
N VAL A 513 26.23 8.11 1.68
CA VAL A 513 25.95 9.55 1.73
C VAL A 513 24.91 9.85 2.79
N ALA A 514 23.83 9.07 2.80
CA ALA A 514 22.69 9.22 3.69
C ALA A 514 22.30 7.88 4.30
N PHE A 515 21.90 7.87 5.57
CA PHE A 515 21.37 6.70 6.26
C PHE A 515 20.06 7.07 6.96
N LYS A 516 18.96 6.40 6.57
CA LYS A 516 17.67 6.51 7.27
C LYS A 516 17.58 5.40 8.33
N PRO A 517 17.57 5.74 9.63
CA PRO A 517 17.34 4.73 10.68
C PRO A 517 15.92 4.16 10.60
N GLN A 518 15.73 2.94 11.08
CA GLN A 518 14.43 2.27 11.06
C GLN A 518 13.45 3.00 11.97
N THR A 519 12.25 3.28 11.45
CA THR A 519 11.11 3.76 12.24
C THR A 519 10.05 2.67 12.22
N MET A 520 10.31 1.52 12.85
CA MET A 520 9.28 0.52 12.99
C MET A 520 8.25 0.92 14.04
N HIS A 521 7.01 0.54 13.73
CA HIS A 521 5.79 0.64 14.54
C HIS A 521 6.04 0.57 16.05
N TRP A 522 5.74 1.68 16.75
CA TRP A 522 5.39 1.89 18.18
C TRP A 522 6.08 1.10 19.32
N GLU A 523 6.91 0.11 19.04
CA GLU A 523 7.65 -0.72 19.97
C GLU A 523 9.12 -0.74 19.54
N VAL A 524 9.98 -0.11 20.36
CA VAL A 524 11.42 -0.42 20.51
C VAL A 524 12.27 -0.04 19.25
N GLN A 525 13.12 1.00 19.21
CA GLN A 525 13.89 1.66 20.28
C GLN A 525 14.50 3.02 19.79
N PRO A 526 14.49 4.09 20.62
CA PRO A 526 15.21 5.38 20.47
C PRO A 526 16.77 5.47 20.38
N PRO A 527 17.61 4.43 20.55
CA PRO A 527 19.08 4.54 20.60
C PRO A 527 19.76 4.94 19.29
N SER A 528 19.17 4.65 18.12
CA SER A 528 19.84 4.89 16.83
C SER A 528 20.04 6.39 16.58
N LEU A 529 19.01 7.21 16.79
CA LEU A 529 19.12 8.66 16.63
C LEU A 529 20.02 9.31 17.69
N GLU A 530 20.03 8.77 18.91
CA GLU A 530 20.94 9.24 19.96
C GLU A 530 22.40 8.98 19.56
N ALA A 531 22.74 7.77 19.12
CA ALA A 531 24.08 7.43 18.64
C ALA A 531 24.46 8.23 17.37
N LEU A 532 23.52 8.45 16.44
CA LEU A 532 23.77 9.19 15.20
C LEU A 532 24.02 10.68 15.42
N TYR A 533 23.27 11.35 16.31
CA TYR A 533 23.31 12.81 16.46
C TYR A 533 23.94 13.32 17.76
N ARG A 534 24.05 12.48 18.79
CA ARG A 534 24.69 12.85 20.07
C ARG A 534 25.90 11.99 20.41
N GLY A 535 26.07 10.86 19.73
CA GLY A 535 27.25 10.02 19.82
C GLY A 535 28.45 10.57 19.06
N SER A 536 29.55 9.84 19.16
CA SER A 536 30.74 10.00 18.35
C SER A 536 30.53 9.54 16.91
N ARG A 537 31.42 9.97 16.00
CA ARG A 537 31.41 9.49 14.61
C ARG A 537 31.55 7.98 14.51
N ASP A 538 32.32 7.36 15.40
CA ASP A 538 32.49 5.90 15.44
C ASP A 538 31.20 5.20 15.85
N GLU A 539 30.49 5.71 16.84
CA GLU A 539 29.17 5.19 17.24
C GLU A 539 28.16 5.28 16.07
N ALA A 540 28.13 6.42 15.37
CA ALA A 540 27.30 6.58 14.17
C ALA A 540 27.68 5.58 13.06
N HIS A 541 28.98 5.36 12.81
CA HIS A 541 29.45 4.37 11.85
C HIS A 541 29.05 2.94 12.24
N GLN A 542 29.10 2.58 13.53
CA GLN A 542 28.65 1.27 14.00
C GLN A 542 27.16 1.04 13.75
N VAL A 543 26.32 2.07 13.94
CA VAL A 543 24.89 2.00 13.62
C VAL A 543 24.68 1.73 12.13
N ILE A 544 25.41 2.41 11.25
CA ILE A 544 25.30 2.22 9.80
C ILE A 544 25.80 0.82 9.40
N LEU A 545 26.95 0.38 9.93
CA LEU A 545 27.53 -0.93 9.65
C LEU A 545 26.64 -2.09 10.11
N ALA A 546 25.89 -1.93 11.20
CA ALA A 546 24.95 -2.95 11.67
C ALA A 546 23.82 -3.25 10.66
N ALA A 547 23.51 -2.30 9.77
CA ALA A 547 22.53 -2.47 8.70
C ALA A 547 23.16 -2.97 7.37
N GLN A 548 24.48 -3.14 7.31
CA GLN A 548 25.15 -3.61 6.10
C GLN A 548 24.78 -5.07 5.81
N LYS A 549 24.41 -5.35 4.57
CA LYS A 549 24.04 -6.68 4.09
C LYS A 549 25.17 -7.27 3.25
N ALA A 550 25.31 -8.59 3.34
CA ALA A 550 26.31 -9.33 2.59
C ALA A 550 25.99 -9.43 1.09
N MET A 551 24.74 -9.15 0.70
CA MET A 551 24.25 -9.27 -0.67
C MET A 551 23.39 -8.07 -1.06
N SER A 552 23.39 -7.76 -2.36
CA SER A 552 22.55 -6.74 -2.98
C SER A 552 21.33 -7.41 -3.63
N PRO A 553 20.09 -7.05 -3.26
CA PRO A 553 18.89 -7.57 -3.89
C PRO A 553 18.72 -7.04 -5.32
N LYS A 554 19.23 -5.85 -5.66
CA LYS A 554 19.11 -5.34 -7.03
C LYS A 554 20.18 -5.90 -7.96
N ARG A 555 21.21 -6.57 -7.41
CA ARG A 555 22.34 -7.13 -8.17
C ARG A 555 22.78 -8.49 -7.63
N PRO A 556 21.88 -9.49 -7.59
CA PRO A 556 22.13 -10.75 -6.89
C PRO A 556 23.37 -11.50 -7.42
N MET A 557 23.70 -11.34 -8.70
CA MET A 557 24.83 -12.01 -9.35
C MET A 557 26.20 -11.33 -9.18
N GLN A 558 26.29 -10.12 -8.63
CA GLN A 558 27.60 -9.45 -8.42
C GLN A 558 28.49 -10.21 -7.42
N MET A 559 27.91 -11.07 -6.59
CA MET A 559 28.66 -11.94 -5.65
C MET A 559 29.49 -13.02 -6.36
N PHE A 560 29.02 -13.58 -7.47
CA PHE A 560 29.71 -14.67 -8.17
C PHE A 560 30.81 -14.20 -9.13
N GLN A 561 30.93 -12.89 -9.36
CA GLN A 561 32.01 -12.30 -10.18
C GLN A 561 33.27 -11.97 -9.35
N HIS A 562 33.18 -11.92 -8.03
CA HIS A 562 34.33 -11.59 -7.15
C HIS A 562 35.14 -12.80 -6.66
N GLY A 563 34.84 -14.01 -7.14
CA GLY A 563 35.70 -15.18 -7.05
C GLY A 563 35.97 -15.74 -8.44
N GLU A 564 37.09 -15.34 -9.06
CA GLU A 564 37.68 -15.91 -10.29
C GLU A 564 36.70 -16.43 -11.37
N LEU A 565 36.25 -15.54 -12.27
CA LEU A 565 36.35 -15.72 -13.73
C LEU A 565 35.87 -14.44 -14.41
N GLY A 566 36.68 -13.94 -15.34
CA GLY A 566 36.60 -12.59 -15.86
C GLY A 566 35.40 -12.31 -16.78
N SER A 567 35.06 -11.03 -16.76
CA SER A 567 34.53 -10.22 -17.86
C SER A 567 33.03 -10.26 -18.19
N SER A 568 32.56 -9.03 -18.32
CA SER A 568 31.35 -8.52 -18.96
C SER A 568 30.01 -8.68 -18.24
N ASP A 569 29.45 -7.49 -18.04
CA ASP A 569 28.07 -7.04 -17.85
C ASP A 569 27.08 -7.58 -18.92
N SER A 570 27.32 -8.76 -19.48
CA SER A 570 26.44 -9.38 -20.46
C SER A 570 25.42 -10.24 -19.72
N ARG A 571 24.23 -9.68 -19.54
CA ARG A 571 22.99 -10.46 -19.35
C ARG A 571 23.03 -11.60 -20.37
N ILE A 572 23.18 -12.85 -19.94
CA ILE A 572 23.06 -14.00 -20.84
C ILE A 572 21.57 -14.08 -21.17
N PRO A 573 21.13 -13.71 -22.38
CA PRO A 573 19.73 -13.87 -22.74
C PRO A 573 19.41 -15.36 -22.61
N VAL A 574 18.22 -15.71 -22.11
CA VAL A 574 17.71 -17.08 -22.29
C VAL A 574 17.81 -17.38 -23.77
N ALA A 575 18.68 -18.30 -24.18
CA ALA A 575 18.72 -18.70 -25.56
C ALA A 575 17.39 -19.40 -25.87
N SER A 576 16.77 -19.12 -27.01
CA SER A 576 15.50 -19.75 -27.38
C SER A 576 15.57 -21.29 -27.46
N SER A 577 16.79 -21.85 -27.49
CA SER A 577 17.11 -23.27 -27.42
C SER A 577 17.33 -23.83 -26.00
N GLU A 578 17.16 -23.04 -24.93
CA GLU A 578 17.35 -23.53 -23.56
C GLU A 578 16.35 -24.65 -23.23
N TYR A 579 16.89 -25.71 -22.64
CA TYR A 579 16.18 -26.90 -22.26
C TYR A 579 15.30 -26.62 -21.03
N ILE A 580 14.02 -26.96 -21.12
CA ILE A 580 13.04 -26.81 -20.04
C ILE A 580 12.69 -28.18 -19.46
N LEU A 581 13.05 -28.41 -18.20
CA LEU A 581 12.62 -29.55 -17.41
C LEU A 581 11.41 -29.18 -16.57
N HIS A 582 10.25 -29.74 -16.88
CA HIS A 582 9.07 -29.64 -16.02
C HIS A 582 9.12 -30.69 -14.90
N VAL A 583 8.81 -30.28 -13.67
CA VAL A 583 8.75 -31.14 -12.49
C VAL A 583 7.47 -30.85 -11.72
N ASN A 584 6.77 -31.90 -11.29
CA ASN A 584 5.64 -31.79 -10.38
C ASN A 584 5.59 -33.00 -9.44
N PHE A 585 4.76 -32.93 -8.41
CA PHE A 585 4.67 -33.97 -7.38
C PHE A 585 3.22 -34.30 -6.99
N ALA A 586 2.92 -35.59 -6.86
CA ALA A 586 1.68 -36.11 -6.30
C ALA A 586 1.97 -37.40 -5.52
N ASP A 587 1.39 -37.55 -4.33
CA ASP A 587 1.56 -38.75 -3.49
C ASP A 587 0.23 -39.06 -2.78
N GLY A 588 -0.44 -40.14 -3.20
CA GLY A 588 -1.70 -40.59 -2.61
C GLY A 588 -2.94 -39.72 -2.93
N CYS A 589 -2.78 -38.58 -3.63
CA CYS A 589 -3.88 -37.83 -4.24
C CYS A 589 -3.40 -37.06 -5.49
N CYS A 590 -4.33 -36.72 -6.39
CA CYS A 590 -4.09 -35.82 -7.53
C CYS A 590 -3.18 -36.33 -8.66
N GLU A 591 -2.99 -37.65 -8.79
CA GLU A 591 -2.15 -38.27 -9.84
C GLU A 591 -2.69 -38.06 -11.26
N GLN A 592 -4.02 -38.01 -11.44
CA GLN A 592 -4.63 -37.75 -12.76
C GLN A 592 -4.31 -36.33 -13.23
N GLU A 593 -4.39 -35.37 -12.32
CA GLU A 593 -4.06 -33.97 -12.57
C GLU A 593 -2.55 -33.82 -12.81
N GLN A 594 -1.72 -34.51 -12.04
CA GLN A 594 -0.28 -34.55 -12.29
C GLN A 594 0.04 -35.06 -13.71
N ALA A 595 -0.66 -36.09 -14.17
CA ALA A 595 -0.51 -36.60 -15.53
C ALA A 595 -0.94 -35.55 -16.57
N LYS A 596 -2.07 -34.87 -16.36
CA LYS A 596 -2.55 -33.77 -17.24
C LYS A 596 -1.59 -32.57 -17.24
N SER A 597 -1.09 -32.17 -16.09
CA SER A 597 -0.05 -31.14 -15.92
C SER A 597 1.20 -31.49 -16.73
N SER A 598 1.69 -32.73 -16.59
CA SER A 598 2.85 -33.23 -17.33
C SER A 598 2.64 -33.26 -18.84
N ALA A 599 1.48 -33.77 -19.29
CA ALA A 599 1.14 -33.84 -20.71
C ALA A 599 1.02 -32.44 -21.34
N THR A 600 0.32 -31.52 -20.67
CA THR A 600 0.17 -30.14 -21.15
C THR A 600 1.50 -29.38 -21.12
N ALA A 601 2.37 -29.60 -20.13
CA ALA A 601 3.70 -28.99 -20.12
C ALA A 601 4.53 -29.36 -21.35
N ILE A 602 4.55 -30.65 -21.73
CA ILE A 602 5.23 -31.11 -22.96
C ILE A 602 4.56 -30.51 -24.20
N GLN A 603 3.23 -30.56 -24.28
CA GLN A 603 2.46 -29.98 -25.39
C GLN A 603 2.78 -28.49 -25.60
N PHE A 604 2.96 -27.75 -24.51
CA PHE A 604 3.19 -26.30 -24.52
C PHE A 604 4.67 -25.91 -24.33
N GLY A 605 5.59 -26.82 -24.64
CA GLY A 605 6.98 -26.47 -24.94
C GLY A 605 8.03 -26.80 -23.87
N ALA A 606 7.68 -27.60 -22.85
CA ALA A 606 8.68 -28.27 -22.02
C ALA A 606 9.38 -29.39 -22.82
N ASN A 607 10.69 -29.55 -22.62
CA ASN A 607 11.48 -30.58 -23.31
C ASN A 607 11.30 -31.96 -22.65
N GLU A 608 11.13 -31.97 -21.34
CA GLU A 608 10.90 -33.15 -20.52
C GLU A 608 9.94 -32.80 -19.38
N SER A 609 9.19 -33.80 -18.90
CA SER A 609 8.37 -33.69 -17.70
C SER A 609 8.61 -34.87 -16.77
N ARG A 610 8.97 -34.60 -15.51
CA ARG A 610 9.16 -35.59 -14.45
C ARG A 610 8.01 -35.51 -13.45
N ALA A 611 7.12 -36.49 -13.52
CA ALA A 611 6.05 -36.68 -12.54
C ALA A 611 6.55 -37.52 -11.37
N LEU A 612 6.84 -36.86 -10.25
CA LEU A 612 7.42 -37.49 -9.05
C LEU A 612 6.32 -37.83 -8.02
N GLY A 613 6.59 -38.82 -7.18
CA GLY A 613 5.75 -39.16 -6.03
C GLY A 613 6.58 -39.45 -4.80
N GLY A 614 5.97 -39.98 -3.73
CA GLY A 614 6.64 -40.13 -2.44
C GLY A 614 7.98 -40.87 -2.51
N SER A 615 8.14 -41.84 -3.41
CA SER A 615 9.40 -42.58 -3.61
C SER A 615 10.60 -41.71 -3.99
N ALA A 616 10.39 -40.48 -4.48
CA ALA A 616 11.46 -39.52 -4.78
C ALA A 616 12.12 -38.93 -3.52
N LEU A 617 11.51 -39.07 -2.34
CA LEU A 617 12.05 -38.59 -1.08
C LEU A 617 13.01 -39.62 -0.48
N SER A 618 14.28 -39.23 -0.30
CA SER A 618 15.31 -40.11 0.26
C SER A 618 14.98 -40.56 1.70
N PRO A 619 15.42 -41.76 2.11
CA PRO A 619 15.27 -42.23 3.48
C PRO A 619 15.84 -41.24 4.51
N GLU A 620 16.97 -40.61 4.20
CA GLU A 620 17.66 -39.64 5.06
C GLU A 620 16.82 -38.37 5.25
N PHE A 621 16.26 -37.83 4.16
CA PHE A 621 15.37 -36.67 4.21
C PHE A 621 14.10 -36.98 5.03
N ARG A 622 13.48 -38.14 4.78
CA ARG A 622 12.30 -38.59 5.52
C ARG A 622 12.59 -38.72 7.01
N ALA A 623 13.75 -39.26 7.38
CA ALA A 623 14.13 -39.43 8.78
C ALA A 623 14.30 -38.08 9.49
N ARG A 624 15.00 -37.11 8.88
CA ARG A 624 15.25 -35.81 9.52
C ARG A 624 14.02 -34.90 9.57
N THR A 625 13.11 -35.02 8.59
CA THR A 625 11.86 -34.23 8.54
C THR A 625 10.64 -34.99 9.07
N ALA A 626 10.83 -36.17 9.67
CA ALA A 626 9.75 -37.07 10.08
C ALA A 626 8.67 -36.35 10.91
N LYS A 627 9.07 -35.49 11.85
CA LYS A 627 8.15 -34.72 12.70
C LYS A 627 7.24 -33.79 11.89
N LEU A 628 7.79 -33.10 10.89
CA LEU A 628 7.04 -32.22 10.02
C LEU A 628 6.13 -33.05 9.10
N LEU A 629 6.67 -34.10 8.48
CA LEU A 629 5.94 -35.00 7.57
C LEU A 629 4.73 -35.68 8.25
N SER A 630 4.87 -36.05 9.52
CA SER A 630 3.80 -36.67 10.32
C SER A 630 2.95 -35.68 11.12
N TRP A 631 3.21 -34.38 10.98
CA TRP A 631 2.51 -33.36 11.77
C TRP A 631 1.03 -33.31 11.40
N ARG A 632 0.17 -33.36 12.41
CA ARG A 632 -1.28 -33.28 12.22
C ARG A 632 -1.75 -31.86 12.48
N ARG A 633 -2.24 -31.19 11.43
CA ARG A 633 -2.91 -29.90 11.57
C ARG A 633 -4.32 -30.10 12.10
N ASP A 634 -4.71 -29.31 13.08
CA ASP A 634 -6.09 -29.26 13.54
C ASP A 634 -6.94 -28.26 12.72
N GLU A 635 -8.25 -28.31 12.91
CA GLU A 635 -9.19 -27.45 12.19
C GLU A 635 -9.01 -25.97 12.54
N ALA A 636 -8.62 -25.66 13.78
CA ALA A 636 -8.38 -24.30 14.25
C ALA A 636 -7.15 -23.66 13.56
N MET A 637 -6.07 -24.42 13.37
CA MET A 637 -4.85 -23.98 12.68
C MET A 637 -5.03 -23.75 11.18
N THR A 638 -6.13 -24.26 10.60
CA THR A 638 -6.39 -24.16 9.15
C THR A 638 -7.58 -23.28 8.80
N GLN A 639 -8.15 -22.58 9.79
CA GLN A 639 -9.24 -21.63 9.61
C GLN A 639 -8.84 -20.55 8.59
N GLY A 640 -9.70 -20.31 7.58
CA GLY A 640 -9.44 -19.34 6.51
C GLY A 640 -8.55 -19.83 5.36
N LYS A 641 -8.10 -21.09 5.38
CA LYS A 641 -7.38 -21.72 4.25
C LYS A 641 -8.29 -22.67 3.48
N THR A 642 -8.04 -22.82 2.17
CA THR A 642 -8.66 -23.88 1.39
C THR A 642 -8.19 -25.26 1.90
N PRO A 643 -9.08 -26.26 2.03
CA PRO A 643 -8.67 -27.61 2.37
C PRO A 643 -7.75 -28.20 1.29
N SER A 644 -6.56 -28.65 1.67
CA SER A 644 -5.65 -29.43 0.82
C SER A 644 -5.18 -30.68 1.58
N GLY A 645 -4.83 -31.74 0.84
CA GLY A 645 -4.20 -32.93 1.41
C GLY A 645 -2.79 -32.58 1.86
N LYS A 646 -2.67 -32.05 3.08
CA LYS A 646 -1.47 -31.36 3.59
C LYS A 646 -0.53 -32.35 4.27
N VAL A 647 0.26 -33.08 3.47
CA VAL A 647 1.35 -33.88 4.03
C VAL A 647 2.58 -32.99 4.25
N GLY A 648 2.99 -32.84 5.50
CA GLY A 648 4.33 -32.37 5.83
C GLY A 648 4.64 -30.90 5.65
N TYR A 649 3.65 -30.01 5.67
CA TYR A 649 3.87 -28.57 5.42
C TYR A 649 4.54 -28.24 4.08
N TYR A 650 4.46 -29.16 3.12
CA TYR A 650 5.18 -29.03 1.85
C TYR A 650 6.71 -28.95 1.98
N VAL A 651 7.31 -29.34 3.12
CA VAL A 651 8.77 -29.36 3.31
C VAL A 651 9.51 -30.18 2.24
N TRP A 652 8.82 -31.16 1.63
CA TRP A 652 9.32 -31.96 0.52
C TRP A 652 9.47 -31.18 -0.80
N LYS A 653 8.74 -30.07 -1.00
CA LYS A 653 8.77 -29.27 -2.22
C LYS A 653 10.15 -28.63 -2.46
N PRO A 654 10.73 -27.84 -1.53
CA PRO A 654 12.08 -27.32 -1.69
C PRO A 654 13.12 -28.42 -1.89
N TYR A 655 12.97 -29.56 -1.21
CA TYR A 655 13.87 -30.70 -1.36
C TYR A 655 13.87 -31.23 -2.80
N ILE A 656 12.69 -31.49 -3.37
CA ILE A 656 12.58 -32.01 -4.73
C ILE A 656 13.14 -31.02 -5.75
N VAL A 657 12.77 -29.74 -5.65
CA VAL A 657 13.25 -28.70 -6.56
C VAL A 657 14.78 -28.60 -6.51
N LEU A 658 15.36 -28.63 -5.30
CA LEU A 658 16.80 -28.61 -5.08
C LEU A 658 17.51 -29.83 -5.70
N GLU A 659 17.01 -31.03 -5.46
CA GLU A 659 17.59 -32.27 -6.01
C GLU A 659 17.54 -32.29 -7.54
N MET A 660 16.46 -31.79 -8.14
CA MET A 660 16.35 -31.70 -9.60
C MET A 660 17.26 -30.63 -10.19
N LEU A 661 17.49 -29.49 -9.52
CA LEU A 661 18.51 -28.52 -9.95
C LEU A 661 19.93 -29.09 -9.83
N LYS A 662 20.20 -29.89 -8.80
CA LYS A 662 21.50 -30.54 -8.56
C LYS A 662 21.77 -31.75 -9.46
N ASP A 663 20.75 -32.27 -10.15
CA ASP A 663 20.89 -33.40 -11.07
C ASP A 663 21.97 -33.11 -12.13
N PRO A 664 23.04 -33.91 -12.21
CA PRO A 664 24.07 -33.77 -13.23
C PRO A 664 23.55 -33.94 -14.67
N ALA A 665 22.41 -34.60 -14.85
CA ALA A 665 21.76 -34.75 -16.15
C ALA A 665 21.07 -33.47 -16.63
N LEU A 666 20.74 -32.53 -15.73
CA LEU A 666 20.20 -31.23 -16.10
C LEU A 666 21.35 -30.30 -16.56
N PRO A 667 21.37 -29.83 -17.82
CA PRO A 667 22.45 -28.97 -18.29
C PRO A 667 22.53 -27.64 -17.53
N GLU A 668 23.74 -27.08 -17.38
CA GLU A 668 23.90 -25.72 -16.86
C GLU A 668 23.13 -24.71 -17.72
N GLY A 669 22.49 -23.74 -17.07
CA GLY A 669 21.63 -22.76 -17.73
C GLY A 669 20.26 -23.29 -18.14
N ALA A 670 19.96 -24.60 -18.02
CA ALA A 670 18.62 -25.12 -18.27
C ALA A 670 17.58 -24.57 -17.28
N ILE A 671 16.31 -24.54 -17.68
CA ILE A 671 15.22 -24.03 -16.85
C ILE A 671 14.51 -25.22 -16.21
N LEU A 672 14.49 -25.25 -14.88
CA LEU A 672 13.57 -26.08 -14.12
C LEU A 672 12.25 -25.32 -13.93
N LEU A 673 11.15 -25.94 -14.36
CA LEU A 673 9.79 -25.46 -14.20
C LEU A 673 9.08 -26.35 -13.17
N TRP A 674 8.87 -25.85 -11.96
CA TRP A 674 8.01 -26.49 -10.98
C TRP A 674 6.57 -26.09 -11.19
N THR A 675 5.64 -27.05 -11.10
CA THR A 675 4.22 -26.76 -10.88
C THR A 675 3.58 -27.66 -9.82
N ASP A 676 2.59 -27.12 -9.11
CA ASP A 676 1.67 -27.95 -8.34
C ASP A 676 0.86 -28.87 -9.29
N ALA A 677 0.55 -30.10 -8.86
CA ALA A 677 -0.11 -31.10 -9.71
C ALA A 677 -1.44 -30.64 -10.34
N GLY A 678 -2.14 -29.68 -9.72
CA GLY A 678 -3.40 -29.13 -10.21
C GLY A 678 -3.27 -27.99 -11.24
N VAL A 679 -2.06 -27.67 -11.69
CA VAL A 679 -1.77 -26.64 -12.69
C VAL A 679 -1.65 -27.28 -14.07
N HIS A 680 -2.38 -26.76 -15.06
CA HIS A 680 -2.32 -27.24 -16.44
C HIS A 680 -2.01 -26.09 -17.39
N PHE A 681 -1.19 -26.35 -18.40
CA PHE A 681 -0.81 -25.36 -19.40
C PHE A 681 -1.88 -25.25 -20.48
N ILE A 682 -2.20 -24.01 -20.87
CA ILE A 682 -3.13 -23.68 -21.96
C ILE A 682 -2.44 -22.90 -23.09
N LYS A 683 -1.25 -22.35 -22.82
CA LYS A 683 -0.38 -21.69 -23.80
C LYS A 683 1.10 -21.95 -23.48
N PRO A 684 2.01 -21.72 -24.44
CA PRO A 684 3.44 -21.83 -24.19
C PRO A 684 3.95 -20.91 -23.09
N LEU A 685 4.67 -21.46 -22.11
CA LEU A 685 5.26 -20.70 -21.00
C LEU A 685 6.58 -20.00 -21.37
N ARG A 686 7.26 -20.49 -22.41
CA ARG A 686 8.61 -20.03 -22.79
C ARG A 686 8.75 -18.51 -22.91
N PRO A 687 7.83 -17.75 -23.55
CA PRO A 687 7.94 -16.29 -23.61
C PRO A 687 7.92 -15.60 -22.23
N LEU A 688 7.15 -16.15 -21.28
CA LEU A 688 7.12 -15.67 -19.90
C LEU A 688 8.46 -15.98 -19.22
N ALA A 689 8.95 -17.21 -19.34
CA ALA A 689 10.22 -17.62 -18.76
C ALA A 689 11.41 -16.82 -19.32
N GLU A 690 11.47 -16.61 -20.63
CA GLU A 690 12.50 -15.80 -21.29
C GLU A 690 12.53 -14.37 -20.76
N ARG A 691 11.35 -13.75 -20.59
CA ARG A 691 11.24 -12.37 -20.08
C ARG A 691 11.77 -12.26 -18.65
N TYR A 692 11.29 -13.10 -17.75
CA TYR A 692 11.59 -12.96 -16.33
C TYR A 692 12.95 -13.53 -15.94
N LEU A 693 13.41 -14.59 -16.61
CA LEU A 693 14.73 -15.17 -16.37
C LEU A 693 15.87 -14.42 -17.09
N ALA A 694 15.57 -13.42 -17.92
CA ALA A 694 16.58 -12.50 -18.44
C ALA A 694 17.10 -11.52 -17.36
N GLU A 695 16.33 -11.30 -16.30
CA GLU A 695 16.64 -10.36 -15.21
C GLU A 695 16.72 -11.06 -13.84
N SER A 696 16.53 -12.38 -13.78
CA SER A 696 16.44 -13.15 -12.55
C SER A 696 16.86 -14.61 -12.77
N ASP A 697 17.46 -15.26 -11.78
CA ASP A 697 17.74 -16.70 -11.86
C ASP A 697 16.54 -17.55 -11.43
N VAL A 698 15.66 -16.98 -10.60
CA VAL A 698 14.42 -17.61 -10.15
C VAL A 698 13.27 -16.62 -10.37
N SER A 699 12.11 -17.12 -10.78
CA SER A 699 10.90 -16.31 -10.93
C SER A 699 9.66 -17.12 -10.53
N ALA A 700 8.66 -16.46 -9.97
CA ALA A 700 7.45 -17.08 -9.46
C ALA A 700 6.29 -16.05 -9.44
N THR A 701 5.08 -16.50 -9.12
CA THR A 701 3.88 -15.65 -9.19
C THR A 701 3.76 -14.72 -7.99
N GLU A 702 3.60 -13.42 -8.20
CA GLU A 702 3.15 -12.48 -7.17
C GLU A 702 1.62 -12.57 -6.97
N THR A 703 1.19 -12.71 -5.72
CA THR A 703 -0.24 -12.77 -5.33
C THR A 703 -0.70 -11.45 -4.72
N PRO A 704 -2.00 -11.12 -4.71
CA PRO A 704 -2.51 -9.91 -4.06
C PRO A 704 -2.48 -9.98 -2.52
N MET A 705 -1.93 -11.05 -1.91
CA MET A 705 -1.91 -11.22 -0.47
C MET A 705 -0.71 -10.48 0.14
N MET A 706 -0.96 -9.59 1.10
CA MET A 706 0.10 -8.86 1.80
C MET A 706 0.89 -9.77 2.75
N GLU A 707 2.22 -9.70 2.75
CA GLU A 707 3.07 -10.53 3.63
C GLU A 707 2.68 -10.43 5.11
N ALA A 708 2.46 -9.22 5.61
CA ALA A 708 2.02 -8.98 6.98
C ALA A 708 0.75 -9.76 7.36
N SER A 709 -0.12 -10.04 6.38
CA SER A 709 -1.39 -10.72 6.56
C SER A 709 -1.29 -12.25 6.47
N VAL A 710 -0.28 -12.77 5.77
CA VAL A 710 -0.19 -14.20 5.43
C VAL A 710 1.12 -14.88 5.87
N THR A 711 1.99 -14.18 6.60
CA THR A 711 3.26 -14.69 7.12
C THR A 711 3.35 -14.38 8.61
N LYS A 712 3.65 -15.39 9.43
CA LYS A 712 3.82 -15.21 10.89
C LYS A 712 5.14 -14.50 11.18
N ARG A 713 5.19 -13.76 12.28
CA ARG A 713 6.33 -12.88 12.58
C ARG A 713 7.63 -13.61 12.85
N ASP A 714 7.58 -14.80 13.45
CA ASP A 714 8.77 -15.63 13.63
C ASP A 714 9.51 -15.91 12.31
N ALA A 715 8.78 -16.10 11.21
CA ALA A 715 9.40 -16.32 9.90
C ALA A 715 10.16 -15.08 9.41
N PHE A 716 9.62 -13.87 9.62
CA PHE A 716 10.31 -12.63 9.29
C PHE A 716 11.59 -12.45 10.13
N ILE A 717 11.51 -12.71 11.43
CA ILE A 717 12.64 -12.54 12.35
C ILE A 717 13.75 -13.54 12.03
N LEU A 718 13.42 -14.84 11.92
CA LEU A 718 14.40 -15.90 11.69
C LEU A 718 15.07 -15.81 10.32
N LEU A 719 14.38 -15.23 9.33
CA LEU A 719 14.92 -15.03 7.98
C LEU A 719 15.53 -13.65 7.78
N ASP A 720 15.68 -12.82 8.82
CA ASP A 720 16.16 -11.44 8.72
C ASP A 720 15.41 -10.68 7.61
N ALA A 721 14.09 -10.60 7.76
CA ALA A 721 13.14 -10.02 6.81
C ALA A 721 12.06 -9.13 7.47
N ASP A 722 12.13 -8.89 8.79
CA ASP A 722 11.23 -8.00 9.54
C ASP A 722 11.56 -6.52 9.20
N TYR A 723 11.24 -6.13 7.96
CA TYR A 723 11.49 -4.82 7.35
C TYR A 723 10.25 -4.31 6.65
N GLY A 724 9.95 -3.01 6.77
CA GLY A 724 8.77 -2.40 6.12
C GLY A 724 8.75 -2.66 4.60
N SER A 725 9.93 -2.63 3.97
CA SER A 725 10.15 -2.91 2.55
C SER A 725 9.79 -4.34 2.11
N ILE A 726 9.57 -5.28 3.04
CA ILE A 726 9.15 -6.66 2.78
C ILE A 726 7.74 -6.91 3.35
N ILE A 727 7.49 -6.49 4.59
CA ILE A 727 6.21 -6.68 5.31
C ILE A 727 5.03 -6.10 4.52
N GLN A 728 5.24 -4.94 3.87
CA GLN A 728 4.24 -4.21 3.10
C GLN A 728 4.28 -4.54 1.60
N THR A 729 4.68 -5.77 1.26
CA THR A 729 4.69 -6.25 -0.13
C THR A 729 3.82 -7.49 -0.30
N ASN A 730 3.40 -7.72 -1.54
CA ASN A 730 2.64 -8.88 -1.95
C ASN A 730 3.45 -10.18 -1.83
N GLN A 731 2.83 -11.28 -1.43
CA GLN A 731 3.47 -12.58 -1.23
C GLN A 731 3.68 -13.28 -2.59
N ILE A 732 4.82 -13.94 -2.73
CA ILE A 732 5.20 -14.75 -3.89
C ILE A 732 4.77 -16.19 -3.68
N ALA A 733 3.94 -16.72 -4.59
CA ALA A 733 3.42 -18.07 -4.52
C ALA A 733 4.37 -19.13 -5.06
N THR A 734 4.35 -20.32 -4.44
CA THR A 734 5.20 -21.47 -4.82
C THR A 734 4.49 -22.49 -5.73
N GLY A 735 3.30 -22.15 -6.23
CA GLY A 735 2.53 -23.04 -7.11
C GLY A 735 3.11 -23.18 -8.51
N ILE A 736 3.88 -22.19 -8.97
CA ILE A 736 4.67 -22.22 -10.22
C ILE A 736 5.99 -21.51 -9.96
N ILE A 737 7.10 -22.21 -10.21
CA ILE A 737 8.45 -21.66 -10.02
C ILE A 737 9.27 -21.92 -11.29
N LEU A 738 9.90 -20.88 -11.79
CA LEU A 738 10.90 -20.92 -12.85
C LEU A 738 12.27 -20.78 -12.19
N ALA A 739 13.18 -21.72 -12.41
CA ALA A 739 14.53 -21.63 -11.87
C ALA A 739 15.53 -22.00 -12.96
N ARG A 740 16.37 -21.05 -13.36
CA ARG A 740 17.53 -21.32 -14.21
C ARG A 740 18.57 -22.05 -13.38
N LYS A 741 19.12 -23.16 -13.88
CA LYS A 741 20.21 -23.86 -13.22
C LYS A 741 21.46 -22.98 -13.20
N THR A 742 21.70 -22.38 -12.04
CA THR A 742 22.85 -21.56 -11.71
C THR A 742 23.26 -21.83 -10.25
N PRO A 743 24.51 -21.50 -9.85
CA PRO A 743 24.92 -21.56 -8.46
C PRO A 743 24.03 -20.73 -7.52
N LEU A 744 23.53 -19.58 -7.98
CA LEU A 744 22.66 -18.70 -7.20
C LEU A 744 21.28 -19.34 -6.98
N ALA A 745 20.65 -19.91 -8.03
CA ALA A 745 19.38 -20.61 -7.89
C ALA A 745 19.51 -21.83 -6.98
N ILE A 746 20.59 -22.60 -7.10
CA ILE A 746 20.86 -23.74 -6.20
C ILE A 746 20.97 -23.26 -4.75
N ARG A 747 21.75 -22.20 -4.50
CA ARG A 747 21.91 -21.64 -3.16
C ARG A 747 20.58 -21.15 -2.58
N PHE A 748 19.75 -20.49 -3.39
CA PHE A 748 18.42 -20.08 -2.97
C PHE A 748 17.54 -21.27 -2.57
N MET A 749 17.55 -22.36 -3.35
CA MET A 749 16.78 -23.56 -3.00
C MET A 749 17.32 -24.27 -1.74
N GLU A 750 18.63 -24.19 -1.47
CA GLU A 750 19.22 -24.65 -0.20
C GLU A 750 18.71 -23.84 1.00
N ASP A 751 18.71 -22.50 0.89
CA ASP A 751 18.20 -21.62 1.94
C ASP A 751 16.69 -21.84 2.15
N TRP A 752 15.91 -22.04 1.08
CA TRP A 752 14.49 -22.34 1.17
C TRP A 752 14.23 -23.68 1.86
N LEU A 753 14.99 -24.73 1.53
CA LEU A 753 14.89 -26.02 2.22
C LEU A 753 15.24 -25.87 3.70
N GLN A 754 16.34 -25.19 4.03
CA GLN A 754 16.77 -24.97 5.40
C GLN A 754 15.70 -24.22 6.21
N ALA A 755 15.09 -23.18 5.63
CA ALA A 755 14.01 -22.43 6.26
C ALA A 755 12.78 -23.31 6.52
N CYS A 756 12.40 -24.14 5.54
CA CYS A 756 11.27 -25.06 5.63
C CYS A 756 11.49 -26.21 6.63
N GLU A 757 12.73 -26.54 6.98
CA GLU A 757 13.04 -27.55 8.00
C GLU A 757 12.90 -26.99 9.44
N ASP A 758 12.75 -25.67 9.63
CA ASP A 758 12.45 -25.05 10.92
C ASP A 758 10.93 -24.91 11.15
N TRP A 759 10.42 -25.60 12.17
CA TRP A 759 8.99 -25.56 12.52
C TRP A 759 8.52 -24.14 12.87
N ARG A 760 9.40 -23.33 13.49
CA ARG A 760 9.08 -21.93 13.83
C ARG A 760 8.91 -21.05 12.61
N ILE A 761 9.35 -21.50 11.44
CA ILE A 761 9.15 -20.81 10.18
C ILE A 761 7.95 -21.38 9.44
N ILE A 762 7.86 -22.70 9.27
CA ILE A 762 6.91 -23.32 8.31
C ILE A 762 5.53 -23.66 8.90
N THR A 763 5.37 -23.78 10.22
CA THR A 763 4.09 -24.23 10.81
C THR A 763 3.13 -23.08 11.12
N GLU A 764 1.83 -23.36 11.29
CA GLU A 764 0.88 -22.36 11.82
C GLU A 764 0.87 -22.27 13.35
N GLU A 765 1.82 -22.91 14.03
CA GLU A 765 1.98 -22.70 15.47
C GLU A 765 2.32 -21.23 15.75
N GLN A 766 1.84 -20.76 16.90
CA GLN A 766 2.01 -19.38 17.34
C GLN A 766 3.48 -18.98 17.38
N SER A 767 3.76 -17.73 17.00
CA SER A 767 5.09 -17.12 17.10
C SER A 767 5.62 -17.20 18.54
N VAL A 768 6.84 -17.68 18.72
CA VAL A 768 7.47 -17.97 20.03
C VAL A 768 8.66 -17.05 20.35
N LEU A 769 9.07 -16.16 19.44
CA LEU A 769 10.22 -15.28 19.65
C LEU A 769 9.92 -14.02 20.49
N GLY A 770 8.75 -13.95 21.10
CA GLY A 770 8.39 -12.88 22.03
C GLY A 770 7.88 -11.60 21.37
N TYR A 771 7.62 -11.64 20.05
CA TYR A 771 6.97 -10.55 19.31
C TYR A 771 5.61 -11.01 18.81
N PRO A 772 4.54 -10.23 19.00
CA PRO A 772 3.23 -10.57 18.46
C PRO A 772 3.24 -10.47 16.93
N ASP A 773 2.45 -11.32 16.27
CA ASP A 773 2.17 -11.19 14.84
C ASP A 773 1.58 -9.80 14.53
N TYR A 774 1.74 -9.33 13.28
CA TYR A 774 1.21 -8.02 12.90
C TYR A 774 -0.32 -7.97 13.05
N PHE A 775 -0.85 -6.79 13.33
CA PHE A 775 -2.29 -6.59 13.49
C PHE A 775 -3.13 -7.10 12.31
N SER A 776 -2.58 -7.04 11.09
CA SER A 776 -3.24 -7.51 9.87
C SER A 776 -3.09 -9.02 9.61
N PHE A 777 -2.37 -9.76 10.45
CA PHE A 777 -2.12 -11.20 10.31
C PHE A 777 -3.42 -12.01 10.42
N ARG A 778 -3.64 -12.92 9.46
CA ARG A 778 -4.85 -13.74 9.36
C ARG A 778 -4.55 -15.23 9.46
N HIS A 779 -3.55 -15.69 8.73
CA HIS A 779 -3.10 -17.08 8.70
C HIS A 779 -1.67 -17.14 8.15
N HIS A 780 -0.97 -18.24 8.32
CA HIS A 780 0.41 -18.39 7.83
C HIS A 780 0.46 -19.26 6.56
N ASN A 781 1.23 -18.96 5.51
CA ASN A 781 1.23 -19.73 4.26
C ASN A 781 2.36 -20.77 4.09
N ASP A 782 2.88 -21.29 5.20
CA ASP A 782 3.78 -22.45 5.23
C ASP A 782 5.06 -22.27 4.37
N ASP A 783 5.41 -23.21 3.48
CA ASP A 783 6.58 -23.16 2.59
C ASP A 783 6.62 -21.89 1.73
N GLN A 784 5.44 -21.37 1.35
CA GLN A 784 5.29 -20.18 0.55
C GLN A 784 5.75 -18.92 1.28
N SER A 785 5.50 -18.82 2.59
CA SER A 785 6.02 -17.71 3.40
C SER A 785 7.54 -17.72 3.42
N ALA A 786 8.18 -18.87 3.67
CA ALA A 786 9.64 -18.99 3.64
C ALA A 786 10.21 -18.64 2.25
N PHE A 787 9.62 -19.18 1.19
CA PHE A 787 10.02 -18.90 -0.19
C PHE A 787 9.93 -17.41 -0.49
N SER A 788 8.80 -16.77 -0.18
CA SER A 788 8.52 -15.39 -0.55
C SER A 788 9.46 -14.40 0.13
N LEU A 789 9.73 -14.60 1.44
CA LEU A 789 10.68 -13.77 2.17
C LEU A 789 12.10 -13.91 1.60
N LEU A 790 12.57 -15.13 1.34
CA LEU A 790 13.88 -15.36 0.73
C LEU A 790 13.93 -14.81 -0.70
N PHE A 791 12.88 -15.00 -1.50
CA PHE A 791 12.81 -14.53 -2.88
C PHE A 791 13.05 -13.02 -2.97
N LYS A 792 12.48 -12.25 -2.04
CA LYS A 792 12.67 -10.80 -1.93
C LYS A 792 14.06 -10.41 -1.43
N LYS A 793 14.62 -11.17 -0.48
CA LYS A 793 16.01 -10.95 -0.02
C LYS A 793 17.03 -11.20 -1.12
N TYR A 794 16.78 -12.20 -1.95
CA TYR A 794 17.55 -12.47 -3.17
C TYR A 794 17.22 -11.49 -4.29
N GLY A 795 16.17 -10.68 -4.16
CA GLY A 795 15.77 -9.64 -5.11
C GLY A 795 15.37 -10.15 -6.50
N PHE A 796 14.90 -11.39 -6.54
CA PHE A 796 14.37 -12.01 -7.75
C PHE A 796 13.12 -11.30 -8.27
N LYS A 797 12.82 -11.48 -9.56
CA LYS A 797 11.70 -10.82 -10.24
C LYS A 797 10.49 -11.73 -10.35
N PRO A 798 9.34 -11.38 -9.75
CA PRO A 798 8.12 -12.16 -9.91
C PRO A 798 7.37 -11.77 -11.17
N PHE A 799 6.51 -12.66 -11.67
CA PHE A 799 5.49 -12.34 -12.66
C PHE A 799 4.13 -12.21 -12.01
N SER A 800 3.23 -11.42 -12.61
CA SER A 800 1.91 -11.16 -12.03
C SER A 800 1.01 -12.40 -12.07
N GLN A 801 0.00 -12.43 -11.18
CA GLN A 801 -1.06 -13.42 -11.25
C GLN A 801 -1.80 -13.40 -12.60
N PHE A 802 -1.99 -12.21 -13.19
CA PHE A 802 -2.64 -12.09 -14.50
C PHE A 802 -1.83 -12.79 -15.60
N GLU A 803 -0.52 -12.52 -15.70
CA GLU A 803 0.35 -13.17 -16.68
C GLU A 803 0.43 -14.69 -16.48
N ARG A 804 0.37 -15.16 -15.23
CA ARG A 804 0.25 -16.58 -14.92
C ARG A 804 -1.03 -17.17 -15.53
N ASP A 805 -2.16 -16.51 -15.32
CA ASP A 805 -3.48 -17.00 -15.74
C ASP A 805 -3.67 -16.94 -17.27
N GLU A 806 -2.83 -16.20 -17.99
CA GLU A 806 -2.79 -16.24 -19.45
C GLU A 806 -2.21 -17.56 -20.02
N VAL A 807 -1.36 -18.25 -19.25
CA VAL A 807 -0.58 -19.41 -19.71
C VAL A 807 -0.99 -20.72 -19.05
N VAL A 808 -1.53 -20.67 -17.84
CA VAL A 808 -1.97 -21.86 -17.09
C VAL A 808 -3.36 -21.68 -16.49
N VAL A 809 -4.00 -22.81 -16.16
CA VAL A 809 -5.26 -22.85 -15.41
C VAL A 809 -5.06 -23.67 -14.15
N ALA A 810 -5.40 -23.09 -13.00
CA ALA A 810 -5.42 -23.78 -11.70
C ALA A 810 -6.80 -24.45 -11.48
N ALA A 811 -7.15 -25.41 -12.33
CA ALA A 811 -8.51 -25.95 -12.45
C ALA A 811 -9.08 -26.49 -11.12
N ARG A 812 -8.25 -27.12 -10.28
CA ARG A 812 -8.67 -27.58 -8.94
C ARG A 812 -9.04 -26.43 -8.00
N ASN A 813 -8.29 -25.33 -8.02
CA ASN A 813 -8.55 -24.19 -7.13
C ASN A 813 -9.82 -23.47 -7.55
N ILE A 814 -10.05 -23.31 -8.86
CA ILE A 814 -11.29 -22.75 -9.41
C ILE A 814 -12.48 -23.65 -9.05
N ALA A 815 -12.38 -24.97 -9.23
CA ALA A 815 -13.47 -25.89 -8.90
C ALA A 815 -13.81 -25.90 -7.40
N LYS A 816 -12.80 -25.83 -6.52
CA LYS A 816 -13.00 -25.67 -5.07
C LYS A 816 -13.66 -24.33 -4.73
N PHE A 817 -13.24 -23.26 -5.39
CA PHE A 817 -13.81 -21.93 -5.21
C PHE A 817 -15.29 -21.89 -5.64
N LEU A 818 -15.62 -22.44 -6.81
CA LEU A 818 -17.00 -22.56 -7.28
C LEU A 818 -17.85 -23.40 -6.33
N ALA A 819 -17.33 -24.55 -5.86
CA ALA A 819 -18.06 -25.38 -4.89
C ALA A 819 -18.27 -24.67 -3.54
N ALA A 820 -17.28 -23.92 -3.04
CA ALA A 820 -17.44 -23.08 -1.85
C ALA A 820 -18.49 -21.99 -2.05
N SER A 821 -18.42 -21.30 -3.20
CA SER A 821 -19.33 -20.22 -3.56
C SER A 821 -20.76 -20.72 -3.70
N ASP A 822 -20.98 -21.84 -4.38
CA ASP A 822 -22.30 -22.46 -4.58
C ASP A 822 -22.89 -22.91 -3.24
N ALA A 823 -22.10 -23.51 -2.36
CA ALA A 823 -22.57 -23.93 -1.05
C ALA A 823 -22.86 -22.74 -0.13
N PHE A 824 -22.03 -21.70 -0.17
CA PHE A 824 -22.28 -20.44 0.53
C PHE A 824 -23.59 -19.79 0.07
N ALA A 825 -23.81 -19.71 -1.24
CA ALA A 825 -25.07 -19.21 -1.82
C ALA A 825 -26.29 -20.04 -1.41
N LEU A 826 -26.09 -21.30 -1.01
CA LEU A 826 -27.14 -22.21 -0.54
C LEU A 826 -27.22 -22.31 1.00
N GLY A 827 -26.46 -21.51 1.74
CA GLY A 827 -26.44 -21.53 3.21
C GLY A 827 -25.88 -22.82 3.82
N LYS A 828 -25.00 -23.52 3.10
CA LYS A 828 -24.41 -24.81 3.50
C LYS A 828 -22.91 -24.67 3.75
N SER A 829 -22.41 -25.39 4.76
CA SER A 829 -20.98 -25.61 4.95
C SER A 829 -20.48 -26.73 4.03
N VAL A 830 -19.32 -26.56 3.40
CA VAL A 830 -18.68 -27.57 2.55
C VAL A 830 -17.69 -28.39 3.37
N SER A 831 -17.84 -29.72 3.38
CA SER A 831 -16.87 -30.59 4.04
C SER A 831 -15.58 -30.76 3.21
N GLN A 832 -14.49 -31.21 3.82
CA GLN A 832 -13.25 -31.51 3.11
C GLN A 832 -13.46 -32.55 1.99
N ASP A 833 -14.34 -33.53 2.19
CA ASP A 833 -14.66 -34.56 1.20
C ASP A 833 -15.43 -33.99 0.00
N ASP A 834 -16.32 -33.01 0.23
CA ASP A 834 -17.04 -32.30 -0.84
C ASP A 834 -16.07 -31.48 -1.71
N TYR A 835 -15.10 -30.80 -1.08
CA TYR A 835 -14.05 -30.07 -1.80
C TYR A 835 -13.18 -31.00 -2.65
N ILE A 836 -12.77 -32.13 -2.09
CA ILE A 836 -11.97 -33.12 -2.81
C ILE A 836 -12.78 -33.70 -3.97
N SER A 837 -14.06 -33.99 -3.75
CA SER A 837 -14.97 -34.53 -4.77
C SER A 837 -15.19 -33.54 -5.92
N ALA A 838 -15.44 -32.26 -5.64
CA ALA A 838 -15.58 -31.22 -6.66
C ALA A 838 -14.29 -31.02 -7.47
N ALA A 839 -13.14 -31.01 -6.79
CA ALA A 839 -11.84 -30.89 -7.43
C ALA A 839 -11.53 -32.08 -8.34
N ASN A 840 -11.85 -33.30 -7.91
CA ASN A 840 -11.67 -34.53 -8.70
C ASN A 840 -12.64 -34.58 -9.89
N ALA A 841 -13.89 -34.13 -9.72
CA ALA A 841 -14.87 -34.06 -10.81
C ALA A 841 -14.44 -33.10 -11.93
N ALA A 842 -13.84 -31.96 -11.58
CA ALA A 842 -13.27 -31.03 -12.55
C ALA A 842 -12.11 -31.63 -13.34
N ALA A 843 -11.26 -32.47 -12.71
CA ALA A 843 -10.18 -33.18 -13.41
C ALA A 843 -10.70 -34.12 -14.53
N THR A 844 -11.92 -34.66 -14.37
CA THR A 844 -12.53 -35.60 -15.31
C THR A 844 -13.37 -34.97 -16.44
N LYS A 845 -13.83 -33.72 -16.29
CA LYS A 845 -14.81 -33.10 -17.22
C LYS A 845 -14.20 -32.56 -18.52
N ASP A 846 -12.92 -32.21 -18.55
CA ASP A 846 -12.26 -31.65 -19.75
C ASP A 846 -11.64 -32.73 -20.66
N GLY A 847 -12.14 -33.97 -20.58
CA GLY A 847 -11.67 -35.13 -21.35
C GLY A 847 -12.37 -35.35 -22.69
N THR A 848 -13.16 -34.39 -23.18
CA THR A 848 -13.82 -34.43 -24.51
C THR A 848 -13.49 -33.21 -25.33
#